data_AF-A0A2H5W3X8-F1
#
_entry.id   AF-A0A2H5W3X8-F1
#
_cell.length_a   1.000
_cell.length_b   1.000
_cell.length_c   1.000
_cell.angle_alpha   90.00
_cell.angle_beta   90.00
_cell.angle_gamma   90.00
#
_symmetry.space_group_name_H-M   'P 1'
#
loop_
_entity.id
_entity.type
_entity.pdbx_description
1 polymer ?
#
loop_
_entity_poly.entity_id
_entity_poly.type
_entity_poly.pdbx_seq_one_letter_code
_entity_poly.pdbx_strand_id
1 'polypeptide(L)'
;MKVVLLEDRDSVRWAVILEDSREKLRVQDERGQQAWVPRKRVLFEFQPTDLESSAPIDAVRRRVEELAQDIDMALLGALAWEEGRVGWSFDELTRLYFGPRPLPEERAALYLRLISETLYFRPRGDLYEVRSPEQVEALRHQREAEQARQSRVESIVRRLTRWLHSPAAPWTEEDRRLAETVLAYFQRKADDRTVHDLQQAFAAVPALQEDPTVLIPIIQAMGLVQSELEGLLIYYGVESSFEPEEERLAETIPAFVPPETPASTRERVPEAAPAVGTSARKPVEGWTFSIDDPETQEVDDAFSVGFRPDGTVEVGVHIAEAAYFVRKDTPLDRCAERRVTTVYLPEATLYMLPPPVSTDKASLVAGRPRPVLSLLTEWTPEGQLRAWSLEPRWISVRQRLTYRQADEILRDPSHELYPALHFLAQRARQFFDERRARGAFHLVRPEVKVRVQGASEAQPSIRIERLDLETPAHMLVREWMIAYNARVAEWAVAHDVPMIYRSQDPPEEPLPAEWAVLDTYRPSVFRALIRQFRRSTLWPSPREHWALGLPAYIQASSPIRRYADLVTQRQVLACLQSGRPLYTREALLRLMTVIEEQTALRKELEERRRRYWILRYLAEQPPTAVYTATVIEKKAGGLYIIELDDYLLEGVLSYPGTLDLDAKVTVRLLNIDWQRLNYKAQVVS
;
A
#
# COMPACT_ATOMS: atom_id res chain seq x y z
N MET A 1 -55.17 36.81 23.43
CA MET A 1 -54.50 35.63 22.81
C MET A 1 -53.16 35.47 23.50
N LYS A 2 -52.81 34.30 24.05
CA LYS A 2 -51.53 34.12 24.78
C LYS A 2 -50.50 33.43 23.88
N VAL A 3 -49.23 33.83 24.00
CA VAL A 3 -48.09 33.17 23.34
C VAL A 3 -47.38 32.29 24.36
N VAL A 4 -46.83 31.16 23.95
CA VAL A 4 -46.10 30.22 24.80
C VAL A 4 -44.80 29.77 24.17
N LEU A 5 -43.78 29.58 25.01
CA LEU A 5 -42.56 28.84 24.66
C LEU A 5 -42.70 27.41 25.19
N LEU A 6 -42.57 26.44 24.31
CA LEU A 6 -42.76 25.02 24.59
C LEU A 6 -41.43 24.28 24.49
N GLU A 7 -41.26 23.26 25.32
CA GLU A 7 -40.17 22.29 25.20
C GLU A 7 -40.48 21.23 24.14
N ASP A 8 -39.54 20.98 23.23
CA ASP A 8 -39.67 20.02 22.12
C ASP A 8 -38.41 19.16 21.93
N ARG A 9 -38.41 18.00 22.62
CA ARG A 9 -37.31 17.00 22.65
C ARG A 9 -35.96 17.61 23.08
N ASP A 10 -35.25 18.20 22.12
CA ASP A 10 -33.90 18.78 22.25
C ASP A 10 -33.87 20.27 21.84
N SER A 11 -35.03 20.88 21.60
CA SER A 11 -35.15 22.30 21.22
C SER A 11 -36.39 22.96 21.84
N VAL A 12 -36.62 24.23 21.55
CA VAL A 12 -37.77 25.00 22.01
C VAL A 12 -38.62 25.46 20.83
N ARG A 13 -39.92 25.61 21.04
CA ARG A 13 -40.87 26.01 19.99
C ARG A 13 -41.83 27.09 20.48
N TRP A 14 -42.11 28.08 19.64
CA TRP A 14 -43.09 29.12 19.91
C TRP A 14 -44.48 28.74 19.39
N ALA A 15 -45.52 29.04 20.16
CA ALA A 15 -46.90 28.81 19.74
C ALA A 15 -47.88 29.80 20.40
N VAL A 16 -49.09 29.91 19.87
CA VAL A 16 -50.21 30.66 20.48
C VAL A 16 -51.23 29.69 21.05
N ILE A 17 -51.78 30.01 22.22
CA ILE A 17 -52.86 29.22 22.83
C ILE A 17 -54.18 29.56 22.10
N LEU A 18 -54.78 28.53 21.51
CA LEU A 18 -56.12 28.59 20.91
C LEU A 18 -57.20 28.17 21.91
N GLU A 19 -56.98 27.09 22.64
CA GLU A 19 -57.89 26.60 23.69
C GLU A 19 -57.10 26.17 24.93
N ASP A 20 -57.58 26.58 26.11
CA ASP A 20 -56.97 26.30 27.40
C ASP A 20 -57.84 25.31 28.19
N SER A 21 -57.36 24.07 28.36
CA SER A 21 -57.99 23.05 29.20
C SER A 21 -57.10 22.71 30.40
N ARG A 22 -57.67 22.12 31.47
CA ARG A 22 -56.96 21.86 32.73
C ARG A 22 -55.65 21.06 32.57
N GLU A 23 -55.58 20.12 31.63
CA GLU A 23 -54.39 19.24 31.46
C GLU A 23 -53.64 19.43 30.14
N LYS A 24 -54.29 19.95 29.10
CA LYS A 24 -53.71 20.11 27.75
C LYS A 24 -54.09 21.47 27.15
N LEU A 25 -53.20 22.04 26.37
CA LEU A 25 -53.45 23.25 25.60
C LEU A 25 -53.55 22.89 24.13
N ARG A 26 -54.54 23.44 23.43
CA ARG A 26 -54.54 23.45 21.97
C ARG A 26 -53.78 24.68 21.53
N VAL A 27 -52.63 24.46 20.91
CA VAL A 27 -51.72 25.53 20.48
C VAL A 27 -51.58 25.54 18.97
N GLN A 28 -51.26 26.69 18.40
CA GLN A 28 -50.91 26.84 16.99
C GLN A 28 -49.48 27.37 16.88
N ASP A 29 -48.63 26.69 16.12
CA ASP A 29 -47.25 27.12 15.91
C ASP A 29 -47.11 28.20 14.82
N GLU A 30 -45.89 28.66 14.63
CA GLU A 30 -45.49 29.67 13.62
C GLU A 30 -45.81 29.27 12.17
N ARG A 31 -46.01 27.97 11.88
CA ARG A 31 -46.36 27.45 10.56
C ARG A 31 -47.88 27.27 10.40
N GLY A 32 -48.65 27.68 11.41
CA GLY A 32 -50.09 27.53 11.45
C GLY A 32 -50.57 26.13 11.82
N GLN A 33 -49.69 25.22 12.24
CA GLN A 33 -50.08 23.87 12.63
C GLN A 33 -50.64 23.84 14.04
N GLN A 34 -51.76 23.15 14.22
CA GLN A 34 -52.45 23.04 15.51
C GLN A 34 -52.18 21.69 16.16
N ALA A 35 -51.86 21.69 17.45
CA ALA A 35 -51.61 20.48 18.20
C ALA A 35 -52.11 20.59 19.66
N TRP A 36 -52.47 19.44 20.24
CA TRP A 36 -52.72 19.34 21.67
C TRP A 36 -51.42 19.02 22.40
N VAL A 37 -50.98 19.93 23.26
CA VAL A 37 -49.73 19.80 24.03
C VAL A 37 -50.06 19.71 25.52
N PRO A 38 -49.49 18.75 26.28
CA PRO A 38 -49.65 18.69 27.73
C PRO A 38 -49.17 20.00 28.38
N ARG A 39 -49.93 20.54 29.34
CA ARG A 39 -49.59 21.83 29.96
C ARG A 39 -48.20 21.84 30.61
N LYS A 40 -47.72 20.67 31.08
CA LYS A 40 -46.37 20.47 31.64
C LYS A 40 -45.21 20.73 30.67
N ARG A 41 -45.44 20.84 29.35
CA ARG A 41 -44.41 21.18 28.35
C ARG A 41 -44.30 22.68 28.08
N VAL A 42 -45.15 23.48 28.70
CA VAL A 42 -45.08 24.94 28.60
C VAL A 42 -43.98 25.43 29.52
N LEU A 43 -42.95 26.04 28.95
CA LEU A 43 -41.85 26.64 29.69
C LEU A 43 -42.24 28.05 30.17
N PHE A 44 -42.82 28.86 29.28
CA PHE A 44 -43.22 30.25 29.58
C PHE A 44 -44.52 30.63 28.85
N GLU A 45 -45.38 31.43 29.50
CA GLU A 45 -46.57 32.05 28.89
C GLU A 45 -46.41 33.58 28.84
N PHE A 46 -46.80 34.20 27.73
CA PHE A 46 -46.70 35.64 27.49
C PHE A 46 -48.06 36.21 27.07
N GLN A 47 -48.31 37.45 27.46
CA GLN A 47 -49.46 38.22 27.01
C GLN A 47 -48.98 39.30 26.02
N PRO A 48 -49.28 39.16 24.72
CA PRO A 48 -49.07 40.22 23.74
C PRO A 48 -49.86 41.47 24.13
N THR A 49 -49.27 42.63 23.90
CA THR A 49 -49.96 43.92 24.02
C THR A 49 -50.96 44.13 22.88
N ASP A 50 -51.89 45.07 23.04
CA ASP A 50 -52.91 45.35 22.02
C ASP A 50 -52.31 45.67 20.64
N LEU A 51 -51.13 46.29 20.61
CA LEU A 51 -50.35 46.63 19.41
C LEU A 51 -49.73 45.41 18.70
N GLU A 52 -49.59 44.27 19.37
CA GLU A 52 -48.89 43.06 18.89
C GLU A 52 -49.85 41.97 18.38
N SER A 53 -51.16 42.23 18.44
CA SER A 53 -52.22 41.24 18.20
C SER A 53 -52.27 40.66 16.77
N SER A 54 -51.67 41.32 15.78
CA SER A 54 -51.65 40.89 14.38
C SER A 54 -50.58 39.83 14.07
N ALA A 55 -49.48 39.80 14.82
CA ALA A 55 -48.38 38.83 14.69
C ALA A 55 -47.77 38.50 16.07
N PRO A 56 -48.56 37.88 16.98
CA PRO A 56 -48.22 37.80 18.39
C PRO A 56 -46.97 36.95 18.67
N ILE A 57 -46.70 35.90 17.88
CA ILE A 57 -45.51 35.05 18.04
C ILE A 57 -44.24 35.83 17.71
N ASP A 58 -44.18 36.47 16.53
CA ASP A 58 -42.98 37.15 16.06
C ASP A 58 -42.60 38.34 16.96
N ALA A 59 -43.60 39.09 17.45
CA ALA A 59 -43.38 40.22 18.34
C ALA A 59 -42.78 39.78 19.69
N VAL A 60 -43.39 38.77 20.34
CA VAL A 60 -42.89 38.25 21.62
C VAL A 60 -41.53 37.57 21.46
N ARG A 61 -41.33 36.78 20.40
CA ARG A 61 -40.05 36.13 20.10
C ARG A 61 -38.94 37.16 19.93
N ARG A 62 -39.15 38.18 19.09
CA ARG A 62 -38.15 39.23 18.86
C ARG A 62 -37.75 39.89 20.17
N ARG A 63 -38.71 40.27 21.03
CA ARG A 63 -38.43 40.91 22.32
C ARG A 63 -37.63 40.01 23.27
N VAL A 64 -37.96 38.72 23.32
CA VAL A 64 -37.23 37.75 24.14
C VAL A 64 -35.83 37.47 23.58
N GLU A 65 -35.67 37.40 22.27
CA GLU A 65 -34.37 37.22 21.60
C GLU A 65 -33.47 38.46 21.74
N GLU A 66 -34.02 39.66 21.64
CA GLU A 66 -33.32 40.93 21.92
C GLU A 66 -32.85 40.97 23.38
N LEU A 67 -33.76 40.69 24.34
CA LEU A 67 -33.39 40.57 25.75
C LEU A 67 -32.33 39.50 25.99
N ALA A 68 -32.39 38.36 25.30
CA ALA A 68 -31.40 37.30 25.43
C ALA A 68 -30.01 37.74 24.95
N GLN A 69 -29.92 38.54 23.89
CA GLN A 69 -28.65 39.09 23.39
C GLN A 69 -28.01 40.05 24.41
N ASP A 70 -28.82 40.76 25.19
CA ASP A 70 -28.37 41.72 26.21
C ASP A 70 -27.95 41.06 27.54
N ILE A 71 -28.16 39.75 27.72
CA ILE A 71 -27.75 39.04 28.94
C ILE A 71 -26.23 38.80 28.94
N ASP A 72 -25.55 39.38 29.93
CA ASP A 72 -24.15 39.14 30.25
C ASP A 72 -23.99 37.87 31.09
N MET A 73 -23.71 36.76 30.41
CA MET A 73 -23.46 35.46 31.04
C MET A 73 -22.18 35.44 31.89
N ALA A 74 -21.22 36.34 31.62
CA ALA A 74 -20.00 36.46 32.41
C ALA A 74 -20.30 37.07 33.78
N LEU A 75 -21.10 38.15 33.80
CA LEU A 75 -21.60 38.75 35.03
C LEU A 75 -22.40 37.75 35.85
N LEU A 76 -23.35 37.04 35.22
CA LEU A 76 -24.16 36.03 35.90
C LEU A 76 -23.28 34.90 36.48
N GLY A 77 -22.28 34.43 35.74
CA GLY A 77 -21.32 33.43 36.20
C GLY A 77 -20.50 33.91 37.40
N ALA A 78 -20.02 35.15 37.37
CA ALA A 78 -19.25 35.75 38.47
C ALA A 78 -20.08 35.88 39.75
N LEU A 79 -21.29 36.44 39.64
CA LEU A 79 -22.23 36.55 40.76
C LEU A 79 -22.58 35.19 41.36
N ALA A 80 -22.83 34.19 40.50
CA ALA A 80 -23.16 32.84 40.94
C ALA A 80 -21.98 32.13 41.63
N TRP A 81 -20.74 32.47 41.26
CA TRP A 81 -19.54 31.92 41.89
C TRP A 81 -19.21 32.59 43.23
N GLU A 82 -19.35 33.92 43.34
CA GLU A 82 -19.06 34.68 44.56
C GLU A 82 -19.90 34.25 45.77
N GLU A 83 -21.12 33.77 45.54
CA GLU A 83 -22.03 33.22 46.55
C GLU A 83 -21.54 31.88 47.16
N GLY A 84 -20.43 31.31 46.64
CA GLY A 84 -19.75 30.16 47.24
C GLY A 84 -20.47 28.82 47.10
N ARG A 85 -21.45 28.72 46.18
CA ARG A 85 -22.24 27.51 45.91
C ARG A 85 -22.14 27.07 44.46
N VAL A 86 -22.05 25.75 44.23
CA VAL A 86 -21.77 25.18 42.90
C VAL A 86 -23.04 24.96 42.06
N GLY A 87 -24.17 24.62 42.68
CA GLY A 87 -25.42 24.30 41.97
C GLY A 87 -26.50 25.36 42.14
N TRP A 88 -27.17 25.71 41.05
CA TRP A 88 -28.20 26.74 40.99
C TRP A 88 -29.46 26.22 40.28
N SER A 89 -30.63 26.44 40.87
CA SER A 89 -31.88 26.26 40.11
C SER A 89 -32.06 27.40 39.10
N PHE A 90 -32.81 27.13 38.03
CA PHE A 90 -33.16 28.14 37.03
C PHE A 90 -33.81 29.40 37.64
N ASP A 91 -34.69 29.21 38.63
CA ASP A 91 -35.35 30.32 39.33
C ASP A 91 -34.37 31.20 40.12
N GLU A 92 -33.37 30.58 40.75
CA GLU A 92 -32.35 31.30 41.50
C GLU A 92 -31.43 32.09 40.56
N LEU A 93 -30.99 31.51 39.44
CA LEU A 93 -30.19 32.23 38.44
C LEU A 93 -30.94 33.42 37.86
N THR A 94 -32.24 33.25 37.59
CA THR A 94 -33.04 34.35 37.04
C THR A 94 -33.20 35.49 38.05
N ARG A 95 -33.42 35.17 39.33
CA ARG A 95 -33.51 36.18 40.39
C ARG A 95 -32.16 36.84 40.68
N LEU A 96 -31.07 36.09 40.55
CA LEU A 96 -29.72 36.61 40.72
C LEU A 96 -29.41 37.68 39.66
N TYR A 97 -29.83 37.48 38.41
CA TYR A 97 -29.57 38.42 37.32
C TYR A 97 -30.55 39.61 37.27
N PHE A 98 -31.87 39.33 37.34
CA PHE A 98 -32.93 40.33 37.12
C PHE A 98 -33.59 40.85 38.41
N GLY A 99 -33.17 40.34 39.58
CA GLY A 99 -33.74 40.72 40.87
C GLY A 99 -34.98 39.90 41.28
N PRO A 100 -35.69 40.31 42.35
CA PRO A 100 -36.63 39.43 43.07
C PRO A 100 -37.92 39.06 42.30
N ARG A 101 -38.25 39.75 41.20
CA ARG A 101 -39.49 39.53 40.42
C ARG A 101 -39.21 39.64 38.91
N PRO A 102 -38.49 38.67 38.31
CA PRO A 102 -38.21 38.71 36.89
C PRO A 102 -39.48 38.52 36.06
N LEU A 103 -39.59 39.26 34.97
CA LEU A 103 -40.68 39.15 34.01
C LEU A 103 -40.61 37.80 33.27
N PRO A 104 -41.75 37.28 32.75
CA PRO A 104 -41.75 36.07 31.93
C PRO A 104 -40.76 36.13 30.75
N GLU A 105 -40.62 37.29 30.13
CA GLU A 105 -39.71 37.56 29.02
C GLU A 105 -38.24 37.45 29.44
N GLU A 106 -37.87 37.98 30.60
CA GLU A 106 -36.52 37.92 31.16
C GLU A 106 -36.14 36.47 31.54
N ARG A 107 -37.09 35.73 32.14
CA ARG A 107 -36.93 34.29 32.43
C ARG A 107 -36.69 33.52 31.13
N ALA A 108 -37.54 33.72 30.12
CA ALA A 108 -37.40 33.03 28.84
C ALA A 108 -36.08 33.38 28.14
N ALA A 109 -35.67 34.66 28.17
CA ALA A 109 -34.41 35.12 27.60
C ALA A 109 -33.20 34.42 28.26
N LEU A 110 -33.16 34.35 29.58
CA LEU A 110 -32.08 33.65 30.30
C LEU A 110 -32.07 32.14 30.02
N TYR A 111 -33.25 31.52 29.95
CA TYR A 111 -33.37 30.10 29.61
C TYR A 111 -32.75 29.82 28.23
N LEU A 112 -33.07 30.64 27.22
CA LEU A 112 -32.50 30.52 25.87
C LEU A 112 -30.97 30.68 25.88
N ARG A 113 -30.42 31.57 26.72
CA ARG A 113 -28.97 31.75 26.85
C ARG A 113 -28.29 30.60 27.57
N LEU A 114 -28.89 30.04 28.61
CA LEU A 114 -28.33 28.89 29.33
C LEU A 114 -28.25 27.62 28.47
N ILE A 115 -29.20 27.41 27.57
CA ILE A 115 -29.19 26.25 26.65
C ILE A 115 -28.27 26.46 25.44
N SER A 116 -28.06 27.71 25.00
CA SER A 116 -27.21 28.02 23.84
C SER A 116 -25.75 28.26 24.21
N GLU A 117 -25.48 28.81 25.40
CA GLU A 117 -24.14 29.13 25.87
C GLU A 117 -23.75 28.31 27.10
N THR A 118 -23.09 27.20 26.83
CA THR A 118 -22.61 26.27 27.86
C THR A 118 -21.23 26.62 28.38
N LEU A 119 -20.79 27.89 28.38
CA LEU A 119 -19.43 28.29 28.81
C LEU A 119 -19.32 28.51 30.32
N TYR A 120 -20.34 29.12 30.92
CA TYR A 120 -20.37 29.48 32.33
C TYR A 120 -21.13 28.47 33.19
N PHE A 121 -22.14 27.83 32.60
CA PHE A 121 -23.03 26.90 33.29
C PHE A 121 -23.04 25.54 32.59
N ARG A 122 -23.09 24.47 33.40
CA ARG A 122 -23.26 23.09 32.95
C ARG A 122 -24.56 22.53 33.52
N PRO A 123 -25.48 21.99 32.70
CA PRO A 123 -26.68 21.36 33.23
C PRO A 123 -26.33 20.04 33.96
N ARG A 124 -26.92 19.83 35.14
CA ARG A 124 -26.81 18.60 35.95
C ARG A 124 -28.14 18.31 36.65
N GLY A 125 -28.99 17.50 36.01
CA GLY A 125 -30.36 17.27 36.48
C GLY A 125 -31.18 18.56 36.41
N ASP A 126 -31.87 18.90 37.48
CA ASP A 126 -32.69 20.12 37.60
C ASP A 126 -31.88 21.38 37.98
N LEU A 127 -30.55 21.25 38.10
CA LEU A 127 -29.65 22.33 38.49
C LEU A 127 -28.65 22.69 37.38
N TYR A 128 -28.20 23.93 37.40
CA TYR A 128 -27.08 24.44 36.63
C TYR A 128 -25.86 24.56 37.55
N GLU A 129 -24.79 23.84 37.22
CA GLU A 129 -23.52 24.00 37.90
C GLU A 129 -22.77 25.20 37.33
N VAL A 130 -22.46 26.18 38.18
CA VAL A 130 -21.56 27.29 37.81
C VAL A 130 -20.13 26.76 37.70
N ARG A 131 -19.43 27.13 36.65
CA ARG A 131 -18.02 26.77 36.46
C ARG A 131 -17.11 27.78 37.14
N SER A 132 -16.01 27.29 37.71
CA SER A 132 -15.01 28.17 38.31
C SER A 132 -14.36 29.06 37.24
N PRO A 133 -13.78 30.22 37.62
CA PRO A 133 -13.02 31.06 36.69
C PRO A 133 -11.94 30.29 35.92
N GLU A 134 -11.23 29.37 36.57
CA GLU A 134 -10.21 28.53 35.93
C GLU A 134 -10.81 27.57 34.89
N GLN A 135 -11.99 27.01 35.17
CA GLN A 135 -12.69 26.14 34.22
C GLN A 135 -13.23 26.91 33.02
N VAL A 136 -13.74 28.13 33.22
CA VAL A 136 -14.19 29.01 32.14
C VAL A 136 -13.03 29.41 31.25
N GLU A 137 -11.89 29.81 31.83
CA GLU A 137 -10.69 30.19 31.09
C GLU A 137 -10.12 29.00 30.29
N ALA A 138 -10.06 27.82 30.90
CA ALA A 138 -9.64 26.60 30.21
C ALA A 138 -10.53 26.26 29.00
N LEU A 139 -11.85 26.42 29.14
CA LEU A 139 -12.80 26.19 28.04
C LEU A 139 -12.72 27.27 26.95
N ARG A 140 -12.45 28.53 27.31
CA ARG A 140 -12.19 29.62 26.35
C ARG A 140 -10.96 29.29 25.51
N HIS A 141 -9.85 29.01 26.17
CA HIS A 141 -8.62 28.59 25.49
C HIS A 141 -8.82 27.34 24.62
N GLN A 142 -9.58 26.35 25.08
CA GLN A 142 -9.89 25.17 24.30
C GLN A 142 -10.69 25.51 23.03
N ARG A 143 -11.74 26.33 23.15
CA ARG A 143 -12.56 26.77 22.00
C ARG A 143 -11.76 27.61 21.01
N GLU A 144 -10.94 28.53 21.49
CA GLU A 144 -10.05 29.35 20.67
C GLU A 144 -9.03 28.48 19.93
N ALA A 145 -8.42 27.51 20.62
CA ALA A 145 -7.47 26.58 20.01
C ALA A 145 -8.15 25.72 18.92
N GLU A 146 -9.37 25.23 19.17
CA GLU A 146 -10.12 24.45 18.20
C GLU A 146 -10.55 25.29 16.98
N GLN A 147 -11.02 26.51 17.20
CA GLN A 147 -11.36 27.43 16.12
C GLN A 147 -10.14 27.83 15.29
N ALA A 148 -9.00 28.07 15.95
CA ALA A 148 -7.73 28.36 15.27
C ALA A 148 -7.26 27.14 14.45
N ARG A 149 -7.41 25.92 14.98
CA ARG A 149 -7.11 24.67 14.26
C ARG A 149 -7.99 24.52 13.03
N GLN A 150 -9.30 24.68 13.17
CA GLN A 150 -10.25 24.62 12.07
C GLN A 150 -9.93 25.65 10.97
N SER A 151 -9.65 26.90 11.37
CA SER A 151 -9.26 27.98 10.45
C SER A 151 -7.96 27.65 9.70
N ARG A 152 -7.00 26.99 10.38
CA ARG A 152 -5.74 26.53 9.77
C ARG A 152 -6.00 25.46 8.71
N VAL A 153 -6.80 24.44 9.02
CA VAL A 153 -7.15 23.37 8.06
C VAL A 153 -7.89 23.96 6.85
N GLU A 154 -8.85 24.86 7.06
CA GLU A 154 -9.57 25.54 5.97
C GLU A 154 -8.63 26.39 5.08
N SER A 155 -7.62 27.02 5.67
CA SER A 155 -6.57 27.73 4.92
C SER A 155 -5.75 26.78 4.05
N ILE A 156 -5.34 25.62 4.59
CA ILE A 156 -4.63 24.59 3.85
C ILE A 156 -5.48 24.08 2.68
N VAL A 157 -6.74 23.71 2.93
CA VAL A 157 -7.67 23.22 1.89
C VAL A 157 -7.78 24.21 0.75
N ARG A 158 -8.02 25.49 1.06
CA ARG A 158 -8.12 26.56 0.06
C ARG A 158 -6.87 26.66 -0.83
N ARG A 159 -5.67 26.55 -0.23
CA ARG A 159 -4.39 26.63 -0.96
C ARG A 159 -4.17 25.41 -1.84
N LEU A 160 -4.40 24.20 -1.32
CA LEU A 160 -4.28 22.95 -2.07
C LEU A 160 -5.27 22.91 -3.24
N THR A 161 -6.54 23.28 -3.02
CA THR A 161 -7.54 23.39 -4.09
C THR A 161 -7.08 24.38 -5.16
N ARG A 162 -6.55 25.54 -4.77
CA ARG A 162 -6.04 26.52 -5.74
C ARG A 162 -4.87 25.96 -6.56
N TRP A 163 -3.92 25.27 -5.93
CA TRP A 163 -2.79 24.65 -6.65
C TRP A 163 -3.27 23.71 -7.76
N LEU A 164 -4.29 22.89 -7.48
CA LEU A 164 -4.84 21.94 -8.44
C LEU A 164 -5.57 22.61 -9.62
N HIS A 165 -6.18 23.77 -9.42
CA HIS A 165 -6.90 24.51 -10.46
C HIS A 165 -5.99 25.46 -11.26
N SER A 166 -4.91 25.94 -10.66
CA SER A 166 -4.02 26.94 -11.28
C SER A 166 -2.57 26.67 -10.87
N PRO A 167 -1.94 25.60 -11.39
CA PRO A 167 -0.61 25.17 -10.98
C PRO A 167 0.52 26.13 -11.40
N ALA A 168 0.25 27.10 -12.29
CA ALA A 168 1.21 28.08 -12.80
C ALA A 168 1.05 29.50 -12.22
N ALA A 169 0.25 29.67 -11.15
CA ALA A 169 0.04 30.97 -10.52
C ALA A 169 1.24 31.38 -9.64
N PRO A 170 1.56 32.68 -9.50
CA PRO A 170 2.65 33.13 -8.64
C PRO A 170 2.44 32.64 -7.19
N TRP A 171 3.39 31.84 -6.73
CA TRP A 171 3.43 31.18 -5.44
C TRP A 171 3.78 32.19 -4.36
N THR A 172 3.00 32.21 -3.29
CA THR A 172 3.31 33.03 -2.12
C THR A 172 4.34 32.33 -1.23
N GLU A 173 5.00 33.08 -0.36
CA GLU A 173 5.89 32.50 0.65
C GLU A 173 5.17 31.47 1.55
N GLU A 174 3.89 31.70 1.84
CA GLU A 174 3.06 30.72 2.56
C GLU A 174 2.78 29.45 1.75
N ASP A 175 2.72 29.54 0.41
CA ASP A 175 2.62 28.35 -0.43
C ASP A 175 3.89 27.52 -0.38
N ARG A 176 5.05 28.20 -0.41
CA ARG A 176 6.35 27.52 -0.28
C ARG A 176 6.46 26.79 1.06
N ARG A 177 6.12 27.45 2.17
CA ARG A 177 6.09 26.84 3.51
C ARG A 177 5.11 25.66 3.59
N LEU A 178 3.93 25.77 2.98
CA LEU A 178 2.98 24.66 2.93
C LEU A 178 3.54 23.49 2.12
N ALA A 179 4.20 23.75 1.00
CA ALA A 179 4.78 22.70 0.17
C ALA A 179 5.95 21.98 0.88
N GLU A 180 6.77 22.71 1.62
CA GLU A 180 7.79 22.13 2.51
C GLU A 180 7.16 21.26 3.61
N THR A 181 6.02 21.69 4.15
CA THR A 181 5.24 20.92 5.14
C THR A 181 4.69 19.63 4.54
N VAL A 182 4.14 19.69 3.32
CA VAL A 182 3.67 18.52 2.57
C VAL A 182 4.84 17.57 2.26
N LEU A 183 6.00 18.12 1.89
CA LEU A 183 7.20 17.32 1.65
C LEU A 183 7.68 16.62 2.94
N ALA A 184 7.69 17.32 4.07
CA ALA A 184 8.01 16.73 5.37
C ALA A 184 7.01 15.62 5.77
N TYR A 185 5.73 15.80 5.43
CA TYR A 185 4.71 14.77 5.60
C TYR A 185 5.00 13.53 4.75
N PHE A 186 5.30 13.68 3.45
CA PHE A 186 5.70 12.56 2.58
C PHE A 186 6.98 11.87 3.06
N GLN A 187 7.94 12.63 3.57
CA GLN A 187 9.18 12.11 4.16
C GLN A 187 8.98 11.43 5.52
N ARG A 188 7.76 11.45 6.09
CA ARG A 188 7.47 10.94 7.45
C ARG A 188 8.31 11.65 8.53
N LYS A 189 8.59 12.94 8.32
CA LYS A 189 9.33 13.83 9.23
C LYS A 189 8.46 14.92 9.86
N ALA A 190 7.17 14.96 9.51
CA ALA A 190 6.21 15.88 10.10
C ALA A 190 5.83 15.46 11.52
N ASP A 191 5.55 16.43 12.39
CA ASP A 191 5.00 16.20 13.72
C ASP A 191 3.52 15.76 13.66
N ASP A 192 3.03 15.12 14.73
CA ASP A 192 1.67 14.55 14.80
C ASP A 192 0.56 15.57 14.51
N ARG A 193 0.74 16.83 14.95
CA ARG A 193 -0.24 17.89 14.70
C ARG A 193 -0.28 18.23 13.21
N THR A 194 0.88 18.39 12.59
CA THR A 194 0.99 18.63 11.15
C THR A 194 0.41 17.49 10.33
N VAL A 195 0.69 16.23 10.72
CA VAL A 195 0.11 15.03 10.10
C VAL A 195 -1.42 15.08 10.14
N HIS A 196 -1.99 15.37 11.31
CA HIS A 196 -3.43 15.44 11.50
C HIS A 196 -4.08 16.56 10.66
N ASP A 197 -3.49 17.76 10.67
CA ASP A 197 -4.00 18.90 9.90
C ASP A 197 -3.99 18.61 8.39
N LEU A 198 -2.92 17.98 7.87
CA LEU A 198 -2.82 17.61 6.45
C LEU A 198 -3.77 16.47 6.07
N GLN A 199 -3.95 15.47 6.93
CA GLN A 199 -4.91 14.38 6.68
C GLN A 199 -6.35 14.91 6.57
N GLN A 200 -6.74 15.82 7.47
CA GLN A 200 -8.05 16.48 7.37
C GLN A 200 -8.17 17.30 6.09
N ALA A 201 -7.12 18.04 5.72
CA ALA A 201 -7.12 18.83 4.51
C ALA A 201 -7.19 17.97 3.23
N PHE A 202 -6.46 16.86 3.16
CA PHE A 202 -6.48 15.93 2.03
C PHE A 202 -7.84 15.24 1.89
N ALA A 203 -8.46 14.85 3.01
CA ALA A 203 -9.81 14.28 3.01
C ALA A 203 -10.88 15.27 2.51
N ALA A 204 -10.65 16.58 2.66
CA ALA A 204 -11.54 17.63 2.17
C ALA A 204 -11.36 17.98 0.68
N VAL A 205 -10.31 17.47 0.03
CA VAL A 205 -10.00 17.75 -1.40
C VAL A 205 -10.09 16.44 -2.19
N PRO A 206 -11.14 16.21 -2.99
CA PRO A 206 -11.40 14.91 -3.64
C PRO A 206 -10.22 14.34 -4.43
N ALA A 207 -9.52 15.16 -5.21
CA ALA A 207 -8.36 14.71 -5.99
C ALA A 207 -7.19 14.21 -5.11
N LEU A 208 -7.02 14.77 -3.90
CA LEU A 208 -5.99 14.35 -2.96
C LEU A 208 -6.40 13.14 -2.13
N GLN A 209 -7.71 12.96 -1.92
CA GLN A 209 -8.24 11.72 -1.36
C GLN A 209 -8.02 10.54 -2.32
N GLU A 210 -8.15 10.79 -3.63
CA GLU A 210 -7.90 9.78 -4.68
C GLU A 210 -6.40 9.50 -4.86
N ASP A 211 -5.58 10.55 -5.04
CA ASP A 211 -4.15 10.41 -5.29
C ASP A 211 -3.38 11.65 -4.80
N PRO A 212 -2.74 11.60 -3.61
CA PRO A 212 -1.92 12.71 -3.11
C PRO A 212 -0.71 13.04 -3.99
N THR A 213 -0.25 12.11 -4.84
CA THR A 213 0.95 12.30 -5.67
C THR A 213 0.76 13.36 -6.76
N VAL A 214 -0.48 13.79 -7.04
CA VAL A 214 -0.77 14.92 -7.95
C VAL A 214 -0.17 16.25 -7.46
N LEU A 215 0.25 16.33 -6.19
CA LEU A 215 0.98 17.48 -5.65
C LEU A 215 2.46 17.49 -6.07
N ILE A 216 3.04 16.35 -6.45
CA ILE A 216 4.47 16.25 -6.74
C ILE A 216 4.90 17.17 -7.91
N PRO A 217 4.22 17.20 -9.07
CA PRO A 217 4.57 18.13 -10.14
C PRO A 217 4.51 19.60 -9.72
N ILE A 218 3.59 19.94 -8.79
CA ILE A 218 3.43 21.29 -8.26
C ILE A 218 4.60 21.62 -7.32
N ILE A 219 4.94 20.71 -6.41
CA ILE A 219 6.10 20.83 -5.50
C ILE A 219 7.41 20.94 -6.30
N GLN A 220 7.53 20.19 -7.40
CA GLN A 220 8.64 20.29 -8.34
C GLN A 220 8.69 21.68 -9.00
N ALA A 221 7.55 22.20 -9.47
CA ALA A 221 7.48 23.55 -10.06
C ALA A 221 7.90 24.67 -9.08
N MET A 222 7.76 24.44 -7.77
CA MET A 222 8.26 25.34 -6.71
C MET A 222 9.77 25.20 -6.43
N GLY A 223 10.43 24.20 -7.02
CA GLY A 223 11.85 23.91 -6.87
C GLY A 223 12.23 23.21 -5.57
N LEU A 224 11.29 22.53 -4.90
CA LEU A 224 11.55 21.79 -3.65
C LEU A 224 12.05 20.35 -3.90
N VAL A 225 11.80 19.81 -5.09
CA VAL A 225 12.37 18.56 -5.60
C VAL A 225 12.89 18.81 -7.02
N GLN A 226 13.95 18.11 -7.41
CA GLN A 226 14.62 18.25 -8.70
C GLN A 226 13.83 17.59 -9.83
N SER A 227 13.07 16.53 -9.52
CA SER A 227 12.29 15.79 -10.52
C SER A 227 11.00 15.19 -9.94
N GLU A 228 10.06 14.87 -10.82
CA GLU A 228 8.83 14.15 -10.47
C GLU A 228 9.17 12.78 -9.85
N LEU A 229 10.20 12.10 -10.39
CA LEU A 229 10.66 10.82 -9.84
C LEU A 229 11.16 10.98 -8.40
N GLU A 230 11.98 12.00 -8.10
CA GLU A 230 12.44 12.25 -6.74
C GLU A 230 11.27 12.45 -5.77
N GLY A 231 10.27 13.24 -6.15
CA GLY A 231 9.06 13.42 -5.33
C GLY A 231 8.29 12.11 -5.12
N LEU A 232 8.20 11.25 -6.14
CA LEU A 232 7.55 9.94 -6.04
C LEU A 232 8.34 9.00 -5.13
N LEU A 233 9.67 8.96 -5.26
CA LEU A 233 10.53 8.16 -4.39
C LEU A 233 10.35 8.57 -2.92
N ILE A 234 10.29 9.88 -2.64
CA ILE A 234 9.99 10.40 -1.30
C ILE A 234 8.62 9.93 -0.81
N TYR A 235 7.57 10.08 -1.62
CA TYR A 235 6.21 9.66 -1.27
C TYR A 235 6.14 8.16 -0.92
N TYR A 236 6.72 7.32 -1.77
CA TYR A 236 6.73 5.86 -1.57
C TYR A 236 7.78 5.39 -0.55
N GLY A 237 8.60 6.28 0.01
CA GLY A 237 9.63 5.95 0.99
C GLY A 237 10.77 5.09 0.41
N VAL A 238 11.14 5.33 -0.85
CA VAL A 238 12.17 4.60 -1.57
C VAL A 238 13.46 5.42 -1.62
N GLU A 239 14.54 4.86 -1.11
CA GLU A 239 15.86 5.49 -1.13
C GLU A 239 16.49 5.41 -2.53
N SER A 240 16.88 6.55 -3.09
CA SER A 240 17.56 6.63 -4.40
C SER A 240 19.05 6.31 -4.34
N SER A 241 19.69 6.47 -3.18
CA SER A 241 21.14 6.34 -2.97
C SER A 241 21.46 5.64 -1.66
N PHE A 242 22.61 4.98 -1.59
CA PHE A 242 23.09 4.33 -0.38
C PHE A 242 23.82 5.34 0.52
N GLU A 243 23.85 5.06 1.83
CA GLU A 243 24.65 5.87 2.76
C GLU A 243 26.16 5.63 2.51
N PRO A 244 27.03 6.64 2.71
CA PRO A 244 28.46 6.50 2.45
C PRO A 244 29.15 5.36 3.21
N GLU A 245 28.63 4.98 4.39
CA GLU A 245 29.13 3.81 5.14
C GLU A 245 28.75 2.49 4.45
N GLU A 246 27.55 2.39 3.90
CA GLU A 246 27.05 1.19 3.21
C GLU A 246 27.84 0.94 1.93
N GLU A 247 28.15 1.99 1.17
CA GLU A 247 28.99 1.92 -0.03
C GLU A 247 30.40 1.43 0.31
N ARG A 248 31.05 2.04 1.31
CA ARG A 248 32.40 1.62 1.74
C ARG A 248 32.43 0.17 2.21
N LEU A 249 31.43 -0.26 2.98
CA LEU A 249 31.34 -1.65 3.43
C LEU A 249 31.14 -2.60 2.26
N ALA A 250 30.24 -2.26 1.33
CA ALA A 250 30.00 -3.06 0.14
C ALA A 250 31.25 -3.23 -0.72
N GLU A 251 32.04 -2.16 -0.89
CA GLU A 251 33.30 -2.21 -1.63
C GLU A 251 34.36 -3.09 -0.95
N THR A 252 34.51 -2.96 0.37
CA THR A 252 35.57 -3.60 1.16
C THR A 252 35.30 -5.06 1.55
N ILE A 253 34.05 -5.53 1.46
CA ILE A 253 33.74 -6.94 1.69
C ILE A 253 34.52 -7.82 0.71
N PRO A 254 35.29 -8.81 1.18
CA PRO A 254 36.04 -9.69 0.29
C PRO A 254 35.11 -10.56 -0.55
N ALA A 255 35.50 -10.83 -1.79
CA ALA A 255 34.86 -11.84 -2.61
C ALA A 255 35.00 -13.23 -1.95
N PHE A 256 34.09 -14.14 -2.27
CA PHE A 256 34.20 -15.52 -1.84
C PHE A 256 35.44 -16.18 -2.44
N VAL A 257 36.26 -16.78 -1.58
CA VAL A 257 37.41 -17.61 -1.97
C VAL A 257 37.06 -19.05 -1.59
N PRO A 258 37.05 -19.98 -2.56
CA PRO A 258 36.87 -21.39 -2.25
C PRO A 258 37.89 -21.85 -1.19
N PRO A 259 37.48 -22.62 -0.18
CA PRO A 259 38.43 -23.24 0.72
C PRO A 259 39.40 -24.09 -0.10
N GLU A 260 40.70 -23.98 0.19
CA GLU A 260 41.72 -24.78 -0.50
C GLU A 260 41.32 -26.25 -0.42
N THR A 261 41.12 -26.89 -1.58
CA THR A 261 41.13 -28.35 -1.69
C THR A 261 42.43 -28.79 -1.02
N PRO A 262 42.45 -29.76 -0.08
CA PRO A 262 43.69 -30.14 0.57
C PRO A 262 44.64 -30.79 -0.45
N ALA A 263 45.40 -29.95 -1.15
CA ALA A 263 46.67 -30.27 -1.73
C ALA A 263 47.70 -30.08 -0.62
N SER A 264 48.53 -31.08 -0.45
CA SER A 264 49.56 -31.16 0.57
C SER A 264 50.50 -29.95 0.58
N THR A 265 50.24 -28.92 1.37
CA THR A 265 51.26 -27.94 1.76
C THR A 265 50.94 -27.39 3.15
N ARG A 266 51.77 -27.81 4.12
CA ARG A 266 51.82 -27.24 5.46
C ARG A 266 52.52 -25.88 5.37
N GLU A 267 51.77 -24.79 5.39
CA GLU A 267 52.28 -23.54 5.96
C GLU A 267 51.21 -22.92 6.86
N ARG A 268 51.58 -22.73 8.13
CA ARG A 268 50.72 -22.14 9.16
C ARG A 268 50.64 -20.64 8.93
N VAL A 269 49.43 -20.12 8.72
CA VAL A 269 49.13 -18.70 8.86
C VAL A 269 48.54 -18.44 10.25
N PRO A 270 48.84 -17.32 10.93
CA PRO A 270 48.46 -17.09 12.32
C PRO A 270 46.95 -16.88 12.50
N GLU A 271 46.48 -17.37 13.64
CA GLU A 271 45.11 -17.44 14.12
C GLU A 271 44.48 -16.04 14.30
N ALA A 272 43.41 -15.75 13.54
CA ALA A 272 42.54 -14.61 13.74
C ALA A 272 41.08 -15.07 13.88
N ALA A 273 40.55 -14.92 15.09
CA ALA A 273 39.16 -15.05 15.56
C ALA A 273 38.46 -16.41 15.35
N PRO A 274 37.68 -16.90 16.34
CA PRO A 274 37.11 -18.24 16.29
C PRO A 274 36.03 -18.31 15.20
N ALA A 275 36.36 -18.98 14.09
CA ALA A 275 35.38 -19.45 13.13
C ALA A 275 34.51 -20.51 13.81
N VAL A 276 33.33 -20.10 14.28
CA VAL A 276 32.31 -21.01 14.81
C VAL A 276 31.85 -21.92 13.66
N GLY A 277 32.21 -23.21 13.77
CA GLY A 277 31.61 -24.37 13.12
C GLY A 277 31.07 -24.17 11.70
N THR A 278 31.93 -24.16 10.69
CA THR A 278 31.50 -24.44 9.31
C THR A 278 32.30 -25.63 8.80
N SER A 279 31.63 -26.73 8.48
CA SER A 279 32.20 -27.66 7.51
C SER A 279 32.46 -26.85 6.23
N ALA A 280 33.68 -26.90 5.70
CA ALA A 280 34.03 -26.18 4.47
C ALA A 280 33.01 -26.49 3.35
N ARG A 281 32.53 -25.45 2.66
CA ARG A 281 31.61 -25.60 1.52
C ARG A 281 32.29 -26.44 0.45
N LYS A 282 31.60 -27.50 -0.01
CA LYS A 282 32.09 -28.37 -1.08
C LYS A 282 31.69 -27.81 -2.46
N PRO A 283 32.53 -27.99 -3.51
CA PRO A 283 32.11 -27.70 -4.87
C PRO A 283 30.92 -28.56 -5.27
N VAL A 284 30.04 -28.06 -6.14
CA VAL A 284 29.10 -28.91 -6.88
C VAL A 284 29.81 -29.42 -8.14
N GLU A 285 29.69 -30.73 -8.39
CA GLU A 285 30.20 -31.35 -9.61
C GLU A 285 29.17 -31.22 -10.74
N GLY A 286 29.64 -31.21 -11.99
CA GLY A 286 28.78 -31.12 -13.18
C GLY A 286 28.83 -29.77 -13.90
N TRP A 287 27.98 -29.64 -14.92
CA TRP A 287 27.90 -28.46 -15.75
C TRP A 287 26.87 -27.47 -15.17
N THR A 288 27.32 -26.28 -14.77
CA THR A 288 26.47 -25.26 -14.15
C THR A 288 26.14 -24.13 -15.12
N PHE A 289 24.88 -23.71 -15.18
CA PHE A 289 24.42 -22.59 -16.01
C PHE A 289 23.29 -21.80 -15.32
N SER A 290 23.12 -20.52 -15.69
CA SER A 290 21.95 -19.72 -15.31
C SER A 290 21.09 -19.41 -16.54
N ILE A 291 19.80 -19.13 -16.35
CA ILE A 291 18.87 -18.71 -17.41
C ILE A 291 18.16 -17.46 -16.93
N ASP A 292 18.45 -16.33 -17.57
CA ASP A 292 17.97 -15.02 -17.13
C ASP A 292 17.54 -14.15 -18.30
N ASP A 293 16.97 -12.98 -18.01
CA ASP A 293 16.90 -11.91 -18.99
C ASP A 293 18.32 -11.42 -19.37
N PRO A 294 18.56 -10.96 -20.62
CA PRO A 294 19.86 -10.45 -21.04
C PRO A 294 20.39 -9.31 -20.15
N GLU A 295 19.48 -8.49 -19.63
CA GLU A 295 19.79 -7.30 -18.83
C GLU A 295 19.91 -7.59 -17.32
N THR A 296 19.64 -8.82 -16.87
CA THR A 296 19.76 -9.19 -15.45
C THR A 296 21.21 -9.04 -14.98
N GLN A 297 21.39 -8.33 -13.86
CA GLN A 297 22.68 -8.17 -13.19
C GLN A 297 22.71 -8.88 -11.82
N GLU A 298 21.56 -8.94 -11.13
CA GLU A 298 21.35 -9.70 -9.90
C GLU A 298 20.94 -11.14 -10.24
N VAL A 299 21.91 -11.98 -10.65
CA VAL A 299 21.65 -13.39 -10.95
C VAL A 299 21.60 -14.16 -9.63
N ASP A 300 20.38 -14.47 -9.18
CA ASP A 300 20.11 -15.18 -7.92
C ASP A 300 20.25 -16.70 -8.06
N ASP A 301 19.92 -17.28 -9.21
CA ASP A 301 19.77 -18.72 -9.36
C ASP A 301 20.55 -19.33 -10.54
N ALA A 302 20.94 -20.60 -10.37
CA ALA A 302 21.59 -21.40 -11.38
C ALA A 302 21.23 -22.89 -11.23
N PHE A 303 21.45 -23.65 -12.29
CA PHE A 303 21.20 -25.09 -12.36
C PHE A 303 22.48 -25.86 -12.61
N SER A 304 22.55 -27.09 -12.10
CA SER A 304 23.50 -28.11 -12.58
C SER A 304 22.76 -29.41 -12.88
N VAL A 305 23.23 -30.11 -13.92
CA VAL A 305 22.73 -31.44 -14.27
C VAL A 305 23.91 -32.37 -14.55
N GLY A 306 23.91 -33.53 -13.92
CA GLY A 306 24.90 -34.59 -14.10
C GLY A 306 24.23 -35.92 -14.41
N PHE A 307 24.71 -36.62 -15.44
CA PHE A 307 24.22 -37.95 -15.82
C PHE A 307 25.25 -39.00 -15.37
N ARG A 308 24.84 -39.93 -14.50
CA ARG A 308 25.72 -40.99 -14.01
C ARG A 308 25.69 -42.22 -14.93
N PRO A 309 26.73 -43.08 -14.91
CA PRO A 309 26.79 -44.28 -15.75
C PRO A 309 25.66 -45.30 -15.52
N ASP A 310 25.07 -45.31 -14.32
CA ASP A 310 23.94 -46.17 -13.95
C ASP A 310 22.58 -45.61 -14.42
N GLY A 311 22.58 -44.46 -15.12
CA GLY A 311 21.39 -43.77 -15.59
C GLY A 311 20.75 -42.84 -14.56
N THR A 312 21.26 -42.77 -13.33
CA THR A 312 20.81 -41.81 -12.33
C THR A 312 21.16 -40.38 -12.78
N VAL A 313 20.22 -39.44 -12.61
CA VAL A 313 20.44 -38.03 -12.92
C VAL A 313 20.54 -37.23 -11.63
N GLU A 314 21.59 -36.44 -11.48
CA GLU A 314 21.74 -35.46 -10.41
C GLU A 314 21.34 -34.09 -10.91
N VAL A 315 20.46 -33.42 -10.18
CA VAL A 315 20.08 -32.04 -10.47
C VAL A 315 20.32 -31.17 -9.24
N GLY A 316 21.01 -30.06 -9.44
CA GLY A 316 21.18 -29.02 -8.44
C GLY A 316 20.44 -27.74 -8.84
N VAL A 317 19.68 -27.17 -7.91
CA VAL A 317 19.18 -25.79 -7.97
C VAL A 317 19.99 -24.97 -6.96
N HIS A 318 20.68 -23.95 -7.41
CA HIS A 318 21.67 -23.20 -6.64
C HIS A 318 21.23 -21.75 -6.49
N ILE A 319 20.92 -21.34 -5.26
CA ILE A 319 20.58 -19.95 -4.95
C ILE A 319 21.79 -19.24 -4.35
N ALA A 320 22.13 -18.07 -4.87
CA ALA A 320 23.18 -17.18 -4.38
C ALA A 320 23.10 -17.00 -2.86
N GLU A 321 24.21 -17.22 -2.16
CA GLU A 321 24.27 -17.07 -0.70
C GLU A 321 24.49 -15.61 -0.29
N ALA A 322 23.53 -14.72 -0.55
CA ALA A 322 23.60 -13.31 -0.14
C ALA A 322 23.86 -13.15 1.38
N ALA A 323 23.35 -14.07 2.20
CA ALA A 323 23.59 -14.14 3.65
C ALA A 323 25.09 -14.31 4.02
N TYR A 324 25.92 -14.81 3.11
CA TYR A 324 27.37 -14.89 3.30
C TYR A 324 27.98 -13.49 3.41
N PHE A 325 27.50 -12.56 2.58
CA PHE A 325 28.00 -11.18 2.49
C PHE A 325 27.26 -10.22 3.42
N VAL A 326 25.96 -10.46 3.65
CA VAL A 326 25.09 -9.59 4.44
C VAL A 326 24.66 -10.32 5.71
N ARG A 327 25.44 -10.16 6.79
CA ARG A 327 25.14 -10.77 8.10
C ARG A 327 24.09 -9.96 8.86
N LYS A 328 23.27 -10.65 9.66
CA LYS A 328 22.24 -10.04 10.51
C LYS A 328 22.84 -8.94 11.41
N ASP A 329 22.08 -7.86 11.61
CA ASP A 329 22.38 -6.68 12.44
C ASP A 329 23.59 -5.83 11.99
N THR A 330 24.14 -6.09 10.80
CA THR A 330 25.20 -5.23 10.19
C THR A 330 24.60 -4.00 9.51
N PRO A 331 25.40 -2.95 9.19
CA PRO A 331 24.90 -1.80 8.44
C PRO A 331 24.25 -2.18 7.10
N LEU A 332 24.82 -3.14 6.37
CA LEU A 332 24.24 -3.64 5.11
C LEU A 332 22.93 -4.40 5.33
N ASP A 333 22.75 -5.08 6.47
CA ASP A 333 21.48 -5.70 6.81
C ASP A 333 20.39 -4.66 7.08
N ARG A 334 20.71 -3.62 7.87
CA ARG A 334 19.79 -2.51 8.11
C ARG A 334 19.44 -1.78 6.81
N CYS A 335 20.39 -1.63 5.89
CA CYS A 335 20.15 -1.11 4.55
C CYS A 335 19.13 -1.99 3.79
N ALA A 336 19.37 -3.30 3.75
CA ALA A 336 18.48 -4.24 3.07
C ALA A 336 17.08 -4.28 3.69
N GLU A 337 16.98 -4.17 5.02
CA GLU A 337 15.72 -4.10 5.76
C GLU A 337 14.94 -2.81 5.45
N ARG A 338 15.61 -1.64 5.39
CA ARG A 338 14.96 -0.38 5.01
C ARG A 338 14.48 -0.37 3.57
N ARG A 339 15.26 -0.97 2.65
CA ARG A 339 14.94 -1.02 1.22
C ARG A 339 13.93 -2.10 0.86
N VAL A 340 13.92 -3.22 1.60
CA VAL A 340 13.02 -4.40 1.49
C VAL A 340 13.12 -5.19 0.18
N THR A 341 13.19 -4.52 -0.97
CA THR A 341 13.26 -5.14 -2.29
C THR A 341 14.00 -4.23 -3.27
N THR A 342 14.61 -4.81 -4.30
CA THR A 342 15.05 -4.03 -5.48
C THR A 342 13.80 -3.52 -6.20
N VAL A 343 13.84 -2.27 -6.66
CA VAL A 343 12.77 -1.60 -7.41
C VAL A 343 13.19 -1.43 -8.87
N TYR A 344 12.43 -2.01 -9.79
CA TYR A 344 12.70 -1.97 -11.22
C TYR A 344 11.80 -0.95 -11.93
N LEU A 345 12.31 0.27 -12.09
CA LEU A 345 11.64 1.33 -12.85
C LEU A 345 12.04 1.27 -14.33
N PRO A 346 11.21 1.77 -15.26
CA PRO A 346 11.59 1.86 -16.67
C PRO A 346 12.88 2.67 -16.93
N GLU A 347 13.12 3.71 -16.14
CA GLU A 347 14.26 4.63 -16.25
C GLU A 347 15.44 4.33 -15.31
N ALA A 348 15.27 3.46 -14.32
CA ALA A 348 16.31 3.17 -13.31
C ALA A 348 16.06 1.85 -12.57
N THR A 349 17.12 1.25 -12.04
CA THR A 349 17.01 0.15 -11.07
C THR A 349 17.55 0.62 -9.72
N LEU A 350 16.72 0.55 -8.68
CA LEU A 350 17.08 0.93 -7.32
C LEU A 350 17.29 -0.35 -6.50
N TYR A 351 18.55 -0.75 -6.35
CA TYR A 351 18.91 -2.03 -5.73
C TYR A 351 18.59 -2.07 -4.22
N MET A 352 18.23 -3.26 -3.73
CA MET A 352 18.09 -3.53 -2.29
C MET A 352 19.44 -3.48 -1.57
N LEU A 353 20.47 -4.03 -2.22
CA LEU A 353 21.85 -4.07 -1.75
C LEU A 353 22.75 -3.22 -2.67
N PRO A 354 23.82 -2.61 -2.14
CA PRO A 354 24.75 -1.85 -2.97
C PRO A 354 25.32 -2.69 -4.14
N PRO A 355 25.49 -2.11 -5.34
CA PRO A 355 25.94 -2.83 -6.54
C PRO A 355 27.21 -3.70 -6.34
N PRO A 356 28.26 -3.26 -5.62
CA PRO A 356 29.43 -4.11 -5.38
C PRO A 356 29.13 -5.44 -4.70
N VAL A 357 27.98 -5.56 -4.03
CA VAL A 357 27.45 -6.81 -3.46
C VAL A 357 26.43 -7.44 -4.40
N SER A 358 25.37 -6.72 -4.77
CA SER A 358 24.23 -7.28 -5.51
C SER A 358 24.55 -7.73 -6.93
N THR A 359 25.38 -6.99 -7.67
CA THR A 359 25.66 -7.27 -9.09
C THR A 359 27.02 -7.92 -9.33
N ASP A 360 27.83 -8.09 -8.28
CA ASP A 360 29.13 -8.79 -8.37
C ASP A 360 29.26 -9.90 -7.33
N LYS A 361 29.54 -9.56 -6.06
CA LYS A 361 30.00 -10.55 -5.05
C LYS A 361 28.97 -11.63 -4.74
N ALA A 362 27.70 -11.25 -4.60
CA ALA A 362 26.60 -12.17 -4.37
C ALA A 362 26.04 -12.76 -5.67
N SER A 363 25.98 -11.97 -6.75
CA SER A 363 25.49 -12.42 -8.06
C SER A 363 26.30 -13.61 -8.59
N LEU A 364 25.60 -14.57 -9.21
CA LEU A 364 26.19 -15.76 -9.84
C LEU A 364 26.88 -15.46 -11.17
N VAL A 365 27.85 -14.53 -11.13
CA VAL A 365 28.64 -14.09 -12.28
C VAL A 365 29.41 -15.28 -12.87
N ALA A 366 29.25 -15.48 -14.18
CA ALA A 366 29.90 -16.58 -14.91
C ALA A 366 31.42 -16.59 -14.73
N GLY A 367 31.97 -17.79 -14.54
CA GLY A 367 33.40 -18.05 -14.35
C GLY A 367 33.95 -17.72 -12.97
N ARG A 368 33.17 -17.10 -12.08
CA ARG A 368 33.61 -16.77 -10.71
C ARG A 368 33.05 -17.76 -9.69
N PRO A 369 33.85 -18.21 -8.70
CA PRO A 369 33.34 -19.03 -7.63
C PRO A 369 32.38 -18.22 -6.74
N ARG A 370 31.24 -18.83 -6.40
CA ARG A 370 30.19 -18.23 -5.58
C ARG A 370 29.64 -19.20 -4.54
N PRO A 371 29.41 -18.75 -3.30
CA PRO A 371 28.73 -19.55 -2.29
C PRO A 371 27.24 -19.59 -2.62
N VAL A 372 26.63 -20.74 -2.43
CA VAL A 372 25.22 -20.98 -2.74
C VAL A 372 24.55 -21.84 -1.68
N LEU A 373 23.26 -21.63 -1.46
CA LEU A 373 22.39 -22.60 -0.83
C LEU A 373 21.79 -23.47 -1.94
N SER A 374 22.13 -24.76 -1.96
CA SER A 374 21.77 -25.68 -3.03
C SER A 374 20.71 -26.68 -2.59
N LEU A 375 19.66 -26.84 -3.40
CA LEU A 375 18.82 -28.03 -3.38
C LEU A 375 19.46 -29.05 -4.33
N LEU A 376 19.95 -30.14 -3.78
CA LEU A 376 20.53 -31.25 -4.54
C LEU A 376 19.53 -32.39 -4.61
N THR A 377 19.33 -32.96 -5.79
CA THR A 377 18.31 -33.98 -6.05
C THR A 377 18.87 -35.10 -6.89
N GLU A 378 18.46 -36.34 -6.59
CA GLU A 378 18.79 -37.53 -7.36
C GLU A 378 17.52 -38.12 -7.98
N TRP A 379 17.59 -38.47 -9.26
CA TRP A 379 16.47 -38.94 -10.05
C TRP A 379 16.78 -40.28 -10.70
N THR A 380 15.79 -41.17 -10.74
CA THR A 380 15.90 -42.42 -11.52
C THR A 380 15.90 -42.13 -13.03
N PRO A 381 16.31 -43.09 -13.88
CA PRO A 381 16.20 -42.94 -15.34
C PRO A 381 14.76 -42.65 -15.82
N GLU A 382 13.76 -43.14 -15.10
CA GLU A 382 12.33 -42.91 -15.34
C GLU A 382 11.87 -41.51 -14.84
N GLY A 383 12.76 -40.80 -14.17
CA GLY A 383 12.55 -39.45 -13.65
C GLY A 383 11.73 -39.39 -12.37
N GLN A 384 11.80 -40.43 -11.54
CA GLN A 384 11.27 -40.38 -10.18
C GLN A 384 12.30 -39.79 -9.23
N LEU A 385 11.88 -38.89 -8.33
CA LEU A 385 12.76 -38.33 -7.31
C LEU A 385 13.13 -39.41 -6.29
N ARG A 386 14.42 -39.73 -6.19
CA ARG A 386 14.96 -40.73 -5.27
C ARG A 386 15.34 -40.13 -3.92
N ALA A 387 16.04 -39.00 -3.95
CA ALA A 387 16.54 -38.33 -2.76
C ALA A 387 16.73 -36.85 -3.01
N TRP A 388 16.71 -36.05 -1.95
CA TRP A 388 17.09 -34.65 -2.01
C TRP A 388 17.70 -34.16 -0.69
N SER A 389 18.53 -33.11 -0.76
CA SER A 389 19.12 -32.43 0.39
C SER A 389 19.22 -30.92 0.15
N LEU A 390 19.27 -30.15 1.23
CA LEU A 390 19.50 -28.71 1.21
C LEU A 390 20.86 -28.42 1.86
N GLU A 391 21.82 -27.91 1.10
CA GLU A 391 23.23 -27.83 1.51
C GLU A 391 23.89 -26.50 1.13
N PRO A 392 24.72 -25.90 2.01
CA PRO A 392 25.65 -24.84 1.62
C PRO A 392 26.76 -25.41 0.74
N ARG A 393 26.89 -24.92 -0.49
CA ARG A 393 27.88 -25.34 -1.49
C ARG A 393 28.56 -24.14 -2.12
N TRP A 394 29.48 -24.38 -3.03
CA TRP A 394 29.93 -23.34 -3.96
C TRP A 394 29.90 -23.85 -5.41
N ILE A 395 29.66 -22.94 -6.34
CA ILE A 395 29.60 -23.21 -7.78
C ILE A 395 30.43 -22.18 -8.55
N SER A 396 30.72 -22.50 -9.81
CA SER A 396 31.16 -21.51 -10.81
C SER A 396 30.27 -21.70 -12.03
N VAL A 397 29.42 -20.71 -12.33
CA VAL A 397 28.52 -20.75 -13.47
C VAL A 397 29.36 -20.78 -14.75
N ARG A 398 29.26 -21.84 -15.54
CA ARG A 398 30.05 -22.00 -16.77
C ARG A 398 29.47 -21.20 -17.92
N GLN A 399 28.14 -21.13 -18.00
CA GLN A 399 27.44 -20.45 -19.06
C GLN A 399 26.22 -19.71 -18.53
N ARG A 400 26.08 -18.44 -18.93
CA ARG A 400 24.86 -17.66 -18.72
C ARG A 400 24.04 -17.72 -20.00
N LEU A 401 22.81 -18.21 -19.91
CA LEU A 401 21.86 -18.29 -21.01
C LEU A 401 20.79 -17.22 -20.86
N THR A 402 20.27 -16.76 -21.99
CA THR A 402 19.00 -16.04 -22.03
C THR A 402 17.85 -17.02 -22.18
N TYR A 403 16.63 -16.65 -21.77
CA TYR A 403 15.43 -17.47 -22.02
C TYR A 403 15.30 -17.88 -23.49
N ARG A 404 15.55 -16.94 -24.42
CA ARG A 404 15.55 -17.20 -25.86
C ARG A 404 16.58 -18.26 -26.26
N GLN A 405 17.82 -18.16 -25.77
CA GLN A 405 18.86 -19.15 -26.08
C GLN A 405 18.51 -20.53 -25.51
N ALA A 406 17.94 -20.61 -24.30
CA ALA A 406 17.48 -21.86 -23.73
C ALA A 406 16.35 -22.49 -24.57
N ASP A 407 15.40 -21.68 -25.06
CA ASP A 407 14.35 -22.15 -25.97
C ASP A 407 14.91 -22.59 -27.34
N GLU A 408 15.93 -21.91 -27.87
CA GLU A 408 16.63 -22.32 -29.09
C GLU A 408 17.32 -23.68 -28.89
N ILE A 409 18.03 -23.87 -27.77
CA ILE A 409 18.67 -25.16 -27.43
C ILE A 409 17.62 -26.27 -27.27
N LEU A 410 16.49 -26.00 -26.60
CA LEU A 410 15.39 -26.98 -26.43
C LEU A 410 14.75 -27.44 -27.75
N ARG A 411 14.96 -26.70 -28.86
CA ARG A 411 14.53 -27.09 -30.20
C ARG A 411 15.60 -27.83 -31.01
N ASP A 412 16.83 -27.89 -30.52
CA ASP A 412 17.97 -28.53 -31.19
C ASP A 412 18.53 -29.70 -30.38
N PRO A 413 18.07 -30.94 -30.63
CA PRO A 413 18.56 -32.14 -29.97
C PRO A 413 20.06 -32.42 -30.15
N SER A 414 20.73 -31.76 -31.10
CA SER A 414 22.17 -31.93 -31.35
C SER A 414 23.06 -31.05 -30.46
N HIS A 415 22.48 -30.05 -29.79
CA HIS A 415 23.21 -29.14 -28.93
C HIS A 415 23.67 -29.83 -27.63
N GLU A 416 24.89 -29.53 -27.17
CA GLU A 416 25.51 -30.21 -26.00
C GLU A 416 24.70 -30.08 -24.70
N LEU A 417 24.04 -28.95 -24.49
CA LEU A 417 23.17 -28.68 -23.33
C LEU A 417 21.74 -29.22 -23.46
N TYR A 418 21.35 -29.73 -24.64
CA TYR A 418 20.00 -30.23 -24.85
C TYR A 418 19.59 -31.30 -23.83
N PRO A 419 20.40 -32.34 -23.53
CA PRO A 419 20.00 -33.37 -22.57
C PRO A 419 19.67 -32.80 -21.18
N ALA A 420 20.48 -31.84 -20.71
CA ALA A 420 20.28 -31.19 -19.42
C ALA A 420 19.01 -30.33 -19.41
N LEU A 421 18.86 -29.42 -20.38
CA LEU A 421 17.68 -28.55 -20.46
C LEU A 421 16.39 -29.33 -20.71
N HIS A 422 16.45 -30.36 -21.55
CA HIS A 422 15.29 -31.21 -21.83
C HIS A 422 14.85 -31.97 -20.57
N PHE A 423 15.78 -32.53 -19.80
CA PHE A 423 15.46 -33.19 -18.54
C PHE A 423 14.79 -32.22 -17.54
N LEU A 424 15.36 -31.02 -17.37
CA LEU A 424 14.78 -29.98 -16.52
C LEU A 424 13.40 -29.55 -16.99
N ALA A 425 13.18 -29.36 -18.30
CA ALA A 425 11.89 -28.98 -18.86
C ALA A 425 10.82 -30.07 -18.65
N GLN A 426 11.19 -31.35 -18.80
CA GLN A 426 10.28 -32.45 -18.50
C GLN A 426 9.87 -32.47 -17.03
N ARG A 427 10.82 -32.27 -16.10
CA ARG A 427 10.50 -32.23 -14.66
C ARG A 427 9.67 -31.01 -14.30
N ALA A 428 9.95 -29.85 -14.89
CA ALA A 428 9.13 -28.65 -14.72
C ALA A 428 7.67 -28.91 -15.13
N ARG A 429 7.45 -29.58 -16.27
CA ARG A 429 6.10 -29.96 -16.70
C ARG A 429 5.45 -30.93 -15.71
N GLN A 430 6.20 -31.92 -15.23
CA GLN A 430 5.71 -32.85 -14.21
C GLN A 430 5.28 -32.12 -12.93
N PHE A 431 6.09 -31.19 -12.41
CA PHE A 431 5.74 -30.42 -11.21
C PHE A 431 4.47 -29.61 -11.41
N PHE A 432 4.33 -28.96 -12.57
CA PHE A 432 3.13 -28.22 -12.91
C PHE A 432 1.89 -29.12 -12.94
N ASP A 433 1.96 -30.27 -13.63
CA ASP A 433 0.85 -31.20 -13.75
C ASP A 433 0.45 -31.80 -12.38
N GLU A 434 1.42 -32.09 -11.50
CA GLU A 434 1.17 -32.53 -10.13
C GLU A 434 0.49 -31.46 -9.27
N ARG A 435 0.92 -30.19 -9.36
CA ARG A 435 0.27 -29.07 -8.67
C ARG A 435 -1.14 -28.85 -9.21
N ARG A 436 -1.33 -28.95 -10.53
CA ARG A 436 -2.64 -28.83 -11.19
C ARG A 436 -3.60 -29.93 -10.74
N ALA A 437 -3.13 -31.16 -10.57
CA ALA A 437 -3.92 -32.26 -10.01
C ALA A 437 -4.40 -31.98 -8.56
N ARG A 438 -3.75 -31.05 -7.86
CA ARG A 438 -4.13 -30.55 -6.52
C ARG A 438 -4.95 -29.25 -6.56
N GLY A 439 -5.36 -28.78 -7.74
CA GLY A 439 -6.17 -27.57 -7.90
C GLY A 439 -5.37 -26.27 -8.10
N ALA A 440 -4.06 -26.35 -8.39
CA ALA A 440 -3.29 -25.15 -8.74
C ALA A 440 -3.82 -24.48 -10.01
N PHE A 441 -3.80 -23.15 -10.03
CA PHE A 441 -4.19 -22.35 -11.18
C PHE A 441 -2.98 -22.03 -12.06
N HIS A 442 -3.21 -22.02 -13.36
CA HIS A 442 -2.24 -21.53 -14.34
C HIS A 442 -2.51 -20.06 -14.66
N LEU A 443 -1.79 -19.16 -13.98
CA LEU A 443 -2.00 -17.71 -14.08
C LEU A 443 -0.78 -17.02 -14.66
N VAL A 444 -0.47 -17.34 -15.90
CA VAL A 444 0.61 -16.68 -16.63
C VAL A 444 0.01 -15.57 -17.48
N ARG A 445 0.36 -14.33 -17.14
CA ARG A 445 0.08 -13.15 -17.94
C ARG A 445 1.36 -12.76 -18.68
N PRO A 446 1.31 -12.38 -19.97
CA PRO A 446 2.45 -11.78 -20.65
C PRO A 446 2.96 -10.55 -19.89
N GLU A 447 4.22 -10.19 -20.11
CA GLU A 447 4.80 -9.00 -19.49
C GLU A 447 5.06 -7.92 -20.54
N VAL A 448 5.02 -6.65 -20.12
CA VAL A 448 5.44 -5.53 -20.95
C VAL A 448 6.62 -4.86 -20.27
N LYS A 449 7.78 -5.03 -20.90
CA LYS A 449 9.05 -4.49 -20.47
C LYS A 449 9.24 -3.11 -21.10
N VAL A 450 9.43 -2.11 -20.26
CA VAL A 450 9.63 -0.73 -20.67
C VAL A 450 11.03 -0.30 -20.27
N ARG A 451 11.78 0.25 -21.22
CA ARG A 451 13.13 0.79 -21.00
C ARG A 451 13.19 2.22 -21.47
N VAL A 452 13.80 3.07 -20.65
CA VAL A 452 13.91 4.50 -20.91
C VAL A 452 15.37 4.92 -20.79
N GLN A 453 15.88 5.60 -21.81
CA GLN A 453 17.20 6.25 -21.79
C GLN A 453 17.02 7.76 -21.93
N GLY A 454 17.85 8.53 -21.22
CA GLY A 454 17.75 9.99 -21.22
C GLY A 454 16.46 10.51 -20.58
N ALA A 455 16.00 9.90 -19.48
CA ALA A 455 14.70 10.21 -18.87
C ALA A 455 14.49 11.69 -18.50
N SER A 456 15.57 12.42 -18.20
CA SER A 456 15.58 13.86 -17.92
C SER A 456 15.66 14.74 -19.17
N GLU A 457 15.83 14.15 -20.36
CA GLU A 457 15.91 14.87 -21.62
C GLU A 457 14.51 15.22 -22.14
N ALA A 458 14.45 16.22 -23.04
CA ALA A 458 13.19 16.64 -23.64
C ALA A 458 12.52 15.52 -24.45
N GLN A 459 13.33 14.69 -25.12
CA GLN A 459 12.91 13.54 -25.93
C GLN A 459 13.68 12.28 -25.50
N PRO A 460 13.20 11.57 -24.47
CA PRO A 460 13.81 10.32 -24.03
C PRO A 460 13.57 9.21 -25.06
N SER A 461 14.50 8.26 -25.13
CA SER A 461 14.30 7.04 -25.91
C SER A 461 13.49 6.05 -25.08
N ILE A 462 12.28 5.70 -25.54
CA ILE A 462 11.40 4.74 -24.88
C ILE A 462 11.29 3.48 -25.75
N ARG A 463 11.67 2.33 -25.20
CA ARG A 463 11.51 1.02 -25.82
C ARG A 463 10.50 0.20 -25.05
N ILE A 464 9.53 -0.37 -25.76
CA ILE A 464 8.50 -1.23 -25.19
C ILE A 464 8.60 -2.58 -25.89
N GLU A 465 8.70 -3.65 -25.10
CA GLU A 465 8.73 -5.03 -25.58
C GLU A 465 7.71 -5.85 -24.80
N ARG A 466 6.86 -6.58 -25.53
CA ARG A 466 5.94 -7.54 -24.94
C ARG A 466 6.61 -8.92 -24.90
N LEU A 467 6.71 -9.49 -23.71
CA LEU A 467 7.33 -10.77 -23.45
C LEU A 467 6.26 -11.84 -23.22
N ASP A 468 6.39 -12.95 -23.94
CA ASP A 468 5.61 -14.15 -23.69
C ASP A 468 6.30 -14.99 -22.61
N LEU A 469 5.59 -15.26 -21.52
CA LEU A 469 6.08 -16.01 -20.35
C LEU A 469 5.62 -17.48 -20.37
N GLU A 470 4.99 -17.92 -21.46
CA GLU A 470 4.55 -19.32 -21.67
C GLU A 470 5.58 -20.15 -22.45
N THR A 471 6.78 -19.63 -22.69
CA THR A 471 7.81 -20.41 -23.39
C THR A 471 8.35 -21.55 -22.51
N PRO A 472 8.86 -22.65 -23.12
CA PRO A 472 9.43 -23.78 -22.37
C PRO A 472 10.51 -23.38 -21.36
N ALA A 473 11.40 -22.44 -21.71
CA ALA A 473 12.43 -21.95 -20.80
C ALA A 473 11.86 -21.18 -19.59
N HIS A 474 10.85 -20.34 -19.79
CA HIS A 474 10.17 -19.64 -18.68
C HIS A 474 9.44 -20.62 -17.76
N MET A 475 8.75 -21.62 -18.32
CA MET A 475 8.11 -22.67 -17.54
C MET A 475 9.14 -23.48 -16.75
N LEU A 476 10.28 -23.83 -17.37
CA LEU A 476 11.38 -24.53 -16.71
C LEU A 476 11.83 -23.78 -15.46
N VAL A 477 12.28 -22.53 -15.61
CA VAL A 477 12.80 -21.75 -14.47
C VAL A 477 11.70 -21.56 -13.42
N ARG A 478 10.48 -21.16 -13.82
CA ARG A 478 9.36 -20.92 -12.91
C ARG A 478 9.03 -22.13 -12.04
N GLU A 479 8.86 -23.31 -12.65
CA GLU A 479 8.45 -24.51 -11.91
C GLU A 479 9.55 -25.04 -11.02
N TRP A 480 10.82 -24.96 -11.44
CA TRP A 480 11.94 -25.32 -10.58
C TRP A 480 12.12 -24.36 -9.40
N MET A 481 11.89 -23.06 -9.58
CA MET A 481 11.88 -22.11 -8.46
C MET A 481 10.73 -22.36 -7.49
N ILE A 482 9.53 -22.67 -7.99
CA ILE A 482 8.39 -23.07 -7.16
C ILE A 482 8.73 -24.36 -6.38
N ALA A 483 9.33 -25.35 -7.04
CA ALA A 483 9.76 -26.60 -6.41
C ALA A 483 10.83 -26.38 -5.33
N TYR A 484 11.84 -25.54 -5.60
CA TYR A 484 12.86 -25.15 -4.62
C TYR A 484 12.22 -24.53 -3.37
N ASN A 485 11.37 -23.52 -3.59
CA ASN A 485 10.65 -22.81 -2.54
C ASN A 485 9.76 -23.74 -1.70
N ALA A 486 9.05 -24.68 -2.36
CA ALA A 486 8.25 -25.69 -1.69
C ALA A 486 9.11 -26.68 -0.86
N ARG A 487 10.29 -27.07 -1.36
CA ARG A 487 11.22 -27.96 -0.64
C ARG A 487 11.87 -27.28 0.56
N VAL A 488 12.16 -25.99 0.48
CA VAL A 488 12.60 -25.20 1.65
C VAL A 488 11.47 -25.13 2.70
N ALA A 489 10.22 -24.97 2.28
CA ALA A 489 9.07 -25.02 3.19
C ALA A 489 8.90 -26.40 3.83
N GLU A 490 8.99 -27.48 3.05
CA GLU A 490 8.93 -28.86 3.54
C GLU A 490 10.05 -29.15 4.54
N TRP A 491 11.27 -28.71 4.24
CA TRP A 491 12.40 -28.81 5.15
C TRP A 491 12.12 -28.08 6.47
N ALA A 492 11.63 -26.84 6.42
CA ALA A 492 11.34 -26.05 7.61
C ALA A 492 10.26 -26.69 8.49
N VAL A 493 9.19 -27.22 7.86
CA VAL A 493 8.11 -27.93 8.57
C VAL A 493 8.65 -29.20 9.24
N ALA A 494 9.45 -30.00 8.52
CA ALA A 494 9.99 -31.25 9.04
C ALA A 494 10.94 -31.05 10.24
N HIS A 495 11.56 -29.88 10.35
CA HIS A 495 12.51 -29.54 11.42
C HIS A 495 11.94 -28.57 12.47
N ASP A 496 10.64 -28.26 12.42
CA ASP A 496 9.96 -27.28 13.29
C ASP A 496 10.68 -25.91 13.35
N VAL A 497 11.18 -25.47 12.20
CA VAL A 497 11.90 -24.19 12.08
C VAL A 497 10.88 -23.08 11.76
N PRO A 498 10.75 -22.03 12.60
CA PRO A 498 9.89 -20.91 12.26
C PRO A 498 10.47 -20.18 11.03
N MET A 499 9.62 -19.91 10.05
CA MET A 499 9.98 -19.19 8.83
C MET A 499 8.87 -18.22 8.38
N ILE A 500 9.18 -17.37 7.41
CA ILE A 500 8.23 -16.51 6.71
C ILE A 500 7.58 -17.33 5.58
N TYR A 501 6.41 -17.89 5.87
CA TYR A 501 5.58 -18.56 4.87
C TYR A 501 4.80 -17.53 4.07
N ARG A 502 4.56 -17.84 2.80
CA ARG A 502 3.68 -17.08 1.93
C ARG A 502 2.46 -17.93 1.60
N SER A 503 1.30 -17.48 2.04
CA SER A 503 0.06 -18.25 1.97
C SER A 503 -1.03 -17.44 1.30
N GLN A 504 -2.07 -18.13 0.86
CA GLN A 504 -3.20 -17.52 0.19
C GLN A 504 -4.43 -18.37 0.46
N ASP A 505 -5.44 -17.75 1.04
CA ASP A 505 -6.73 -18.39 1.29
C ASP A 505 -7.55 -18.52 -0.01
N PRO A 506 -8.47 -19.49 -0.11
CA PRO A 506 -9.41 -19.57 -1.23
C PRO A 506 -10.29 -18.32 -1.33
N PRO A 507 -10.84 -18.03 -2.52
CA PRO A 507 -11.86 -17.00 -2.69
C PRO A 507 -13.10 -17.30 -1.82
N GLU A 508 -13.88 -16.26 -1.51
CA GLU A 508 -15.15 -16.43 -0.76
C GLU A 508 -16.17 -17.26 -1.54
N GLU A 509 -16.23 -17.03 -2.84
CA GLU A 509 -17.14 -17.72 -3.76
C GLU A 509 -16.37 -18.74 -4.61
N PRO A 510 -16.96 -19.91 -4.88
CA PRO A 510 -16.37 -20.89 -5.78
C PRO A 510 -16.18 -20.30 -7.18
N LEU A 511 -15.01 -20.54 -7.75
CA LEU A 511 -14.73 -20.12 -9.12
C LEU A 511 -15.26 -21.13 -10.13
N PRO A 512 -15.65 -20.69 -11.34
CA PRO A 512 -15.98 -21.59 -12.44
C PRO A 512 -14.81 -22.55 -12.73
N ALA A 513 -15.11 -23.84 -12.84
CA ALA A 513 -14.10 -24.88 -13.03
C ALA A 513 -13.30 -24.69 -14.33
N GLU A 514 -13.94 -24.14 -15.36
CA GLU A 514 -13.31 -23.79 -16.64
C GLU A 514 -12.21 -22.73 -16.51
N TRP A 515 -12.18 -21.93 -15.44
CA TRP A 515 -11.14 -20.91 -15.22
C TRP A 515 -9.86 -21.49 -14.60
N ALA A 516 -9.92 -22.69 -14.03
CA ALA A 516 -8.72 -23.40 -13.58
C ALA A 516 -7.83 -23.87 -14.74
N VAL A 517 -8.38 -23.86 -15.97
CA VAL A 517 -7.72 -24.36 -17.19
C VAL A 517 -7.64 -23.24 -18.24
N LEU A 518 -6.72 -22.31 -18.03
CA LEU A 518 -6.32 -21.36 -19.07
C LEU A 518 -4.98 -21.81 -19.63
N ASP A 519 -4.99 -22.60 -20.71
CA ASP A 519 -3.73 -22.93 -21.42
C ASP A 519 -3.16 -21.71 -22.17
N THR A 520 -3.93 -20.62 -22.28
CA THR A 520 -3.55 -19.35 -22.90
C THR A 520 -4.11 -18.17 -22.11
N TYR A 521 -3.39 -17.05 -22.13
CA TYR A 521 -3.81 -15.82 -21.46
C TYR A 521 -5.14 -15.29 -22.03
N ARG A 522 -6.18 -15.28 -21.19
CA ARG A 522 -7.48 -14.67 -21.48
C ARG A 522 -7.70 -13.44 -20.58
N PRO A 523 -7.62 -12.21 -21.12
CA PRO A 523 -7.64 -10.98 -20.32
C PRO A 523 -8.87 -10.84 -19.41
N SER A 524 -10.08 -11.12 -19.91
CA SER A 524 -11.30 -10.97 -19.09
C SER A 524 -11.34 -11.97 -17.92
N VAL A 525 -10.92 -13.22 -18.17
CA VAL A 525 -10.87 -14.28 -17.15
C VAL A 525 -9.78 -13.97 -16.13
N PHE A 526 -8.58 -13.58 -16.58
CA PHE A 526 -7.50 -13.18 -15.68
C PHE A 526 -7.92 -12.03 -14.77
N ARG A 527 -8.56 -10.99 -15.31
CA ARG A 527 -9.10 -9.87 -14.52
C ARG A 527 -10.14 -10.33 -13.49
N ALA A 528 -11.06 -11.21 -13.90
CA ALA A 528 -12.07 -11.75 -13.00
C ALA A 528 -11.45 -12.57 -11.85
N LEU A 529 -10.43 -13.39 -12.16
CA LEU A 529 -9.69 -14.18 -11.19
C LEU A 529 -8.97 -13.30 -10.17
N ILE A 530 -8.18 -12.32 -10.62
CA ILE A 530 -7.42 -11.42 -9.72
C ILE A 530 -8.34 -10.63 -8.76
N ARG A 531 -9.57 -10.32 -9.17
CA ARG A 531 -10.55 -9.63 -8.31
C ARG A 531 -11.19 -10.52 -7.25
N GLN A 532 -11.35 -11.81 -7.53
CA GLN A 532 -11.97 -12.77 -6.60
C GLN A 532 -10.93 -13.41 -5.68
N PHE A 533 -9.69 -13.51 -6.14
CA PHE A 533 -8.59 -14.08 -5.36
C PHE A 533 -8.36 -13.28 -4.08
N ARG A 534 -8.16 -13.98 -2.97
CA ARG A 534 -7.58 -13.38 -1.78
C ARG A 534 -6.15 -12.97 -2.06
N ARG A 535 -5.71 -11.87 -1.47
CA ARG A 535 -4.30 -11.46 -1.53
C ARG A 535 -3.45 -12.51 -0.81
N SER A 536 -2.31 -12.84 -1.40
CA SER A 536 -1.31 -13.62 -0.70
C SER A 536 -0.71 -12.78 0.43
N THR A 537 -0.53 -13.40 1.60
CA THR A 537 -0.03 -12.78 2.83
C THR A 537 1.07 -13.63 3.44
N LEU A 538 1.89 -13.01 4.28
CA LEU A 538 2.96 -13.66 5.02
C LEU A 538 2.43 -14.25 6.33
N TRP A 539 2.94 -15.41 6.73
CA TRP A 539 2.59 -16.12 7.96
C TRP A 539 3.84 -16.67 8.65
N PRO A 540 3.91 -16.70 9.99
CA PRO A 540 5.04 -17.29 10.71
C PRO A 540 4.95 -18.83 10.82
N SER A 541 3.86 -19.41 10.29
CA SER A 541 3.53 -20.84 10.36
C SER A 541 3.12 -21.33 8.98
N PRO A 542 3.34 -22.62 8.68
CA PRO A 542 2.91 -23.22 7.42
C PRO A 542 1.40 -23.11 7.26
N ARG A 543 0.98 -22.57 6.12
CA ARG A 543 -0.40 -22.54 5.65
C ARG A 543 -0.42 -22.73 4.14
N GLU A 544 -1.53 -23.25 3.66
CA GLU A 544 -1.76 -23.51 2.24
C GLU A 544 -1.56 -22.25 1.39
N HIS A 545 -0.99 -22.43 0.21
CA HIS A 545 -1.06 -21.44 -0.86
C HIS A 545 -2.04 -21.93 -1.92
N TRP A 546 -3.30 -21.55 -1.77
CA TRP A 546 -4.42 -22.10 -2.54
C TRP A 546 -4.20 -22.07 -4.06
N ALA A 547 -3.85 -20.91 -4.64
CA ALA A 547 -3.67 -20.83 -6.10
C ALA A 547 -2.45 -21.61 -6.64
N LEU A 548 -1.47 -21.95 -5.78
CA LEU A 548 -0.30 -22.74 -6.19
C LEU A 548 -0.51 -24.24 -5.97
N GLY A 549 -1.57 -24.67 -5.28
CA GLY A 549 -1.85 -26.07 -4.96
C GLY A 549 -0.81 -26.68 -4.02
N LEU A 550 -0.27 -25.88 -3.08
CA LEU A 550 0.80 -26.28 -2.17
C LEU A 550 0.38 -26.17 -0.70
N PRO A 551 0.65 -27.19 0.14
CA PRO A 551 0.27 -27.17 1.56
C PRO A 551 1.07 -26.16 2.40
N ALA A 552 2.27 -25.81 1.95
CA ALA A 552 3.09 -24.75 2.51
C ALA A 552 4.00 -24.19 1.40
N TYR A 553 4.25 -22.89 1.43
CA TYR A 553 5.11 -22.22 0.46
C TYR A 553 5.90 -21.08 1.13
N ILE A 554 7.13 -20.87 0.71
CA ILE A 554 8.05 -19.82 1.18
C ILE A 554 8.68 -19.17 -0.05
N GLN A 555 9.13 -17.93 0.04
CA GLN A 555 10.01 -17.34 -0.98
C GLN A 555 11.46 -17.41 -0.51
N ALA A 556 12.31 -18.14 -1.21
CA ALA A 556 13.70 -18.39 -0.84
C ALA A 556 14.68 -18.32 -2.03
N SER A 557 14.19 -18.03 -3.23
CA SER A 557 14.94 -18.12 -4.48
C SER A 557 15.51 -16.80 -4.98
N SER A 558 15.35 -15.69 -4.24
CA SER A 558 15.85 -14.37 -4.69
C SER A 558 16.40 -13.48 -3.56
N PRO A 559 17.38 -13.96 -2.78
CA PRO A 559 17.89 -13.27 -1.59
C PRO A 559 18.73 -12.03 -1.90
N ILE A 560 19.19 -11.81 -3.14
CA ILE A 560 19.89 -10.57 -3.52
C ILE A 560 18.93 -9.39 -3.57
N ARG A 561 17.68 -9.62 -3.99
CA ARG A 561 16.69 -8.57 -4.30
C ARG A 561 15.43 -8.60 -3.45
N ARG A 562 15.24 -9.58 -2.56
CA ARG A 562 14.11 -9.66 -1.61
C ARG A 562 14.61 -9.90 -0.19
N TYR A 563 14.27 -9.02 0.74
CA TYR A 563 14.72 -9.11 2.13
C TYR A 563 14.13 -10.34 2.85
N ALA A 564 12.89 -10.72 2.54
CA ALA A 564 12.25 -11.93 3.09
C ALA A 564 13.05 -13.21 2.75
N ASP A 565 13.57 -13.31 1.52
CA ASP A 565 14.40 -14.42 1.07
C ASP A 565 15.76 -14.42 1.78
N LEU A 566 16.35 -13.24 2.02
CA LEU A 566 17.59 -13.10 2.79
C LEU A 566 17.41 -13.56 4.26
N VAL A 567 16.30 -13.18 4.89
CA VAL A 567 15.92 -13.66 6.24
C VAL A 567 15.73 -15.17 6.25
N THR A 568 14.99 -15.71 5.27
CA THR A 568 14.78 -17.15 5.08
C THR A 568 16.09 -17.89 4.91
N GLN A 569 16.98 -17.38 4.06
CA GLN A 569 18.29 -17.99 3.81
C GLN A 569 19.15 -18.04 5.08
N ARG A 570 19.22 -16.94 5.84
CA ARG A 570 19.94 -16.91 7.12
C ARG A 570 19.37 -17.91 8.13
N GLN A 571 18.05 -18.02 8.20
CA GLN A 571 17.37 -18.96 9.10
C GLN A 571 17.74 -20.41 8.76
N VAL A 572 17.67 -20.78 7.47
CA VAL A 572 18.08 -22.10 7.00
C VAL A 572 19.54 -22.38 7.32
N LEU A 573 20.45 -21.45 6.97
CA LEU A 573 21.89 -21.62 7.19
C LEU A 573 22.23 -21.76 8.68
N ALA A 574 21.62 -20.96 9.55
CA ALA A 574 21.84 -21.03 10.99
C ALA A 574 21.41 -22.39 11.57
N CYS A 575 20.26 -22.90 11.15
CA CYS A 575 19.77 -24.21 11.54
C CYS A 575 20.66 -25.35 11.01
N LEU A 576 21.11 -25.28 9.76
CA LEU A 576 22.02 -26.29 9.19
C LEU A 576 23.39 -26.31 9.89
N GLN A 577 23.89 -25.15 10.34
CA GLN A 577 25.22 -25.04 10.98
C GLN A 577 25.18 -25.33 12.49
N SER A 578 24.18 -24.82 13.19
CA SER A 578 24.13 -24.82 14.67
C SER A 578 22.98 -25.63 15.27
N GLY A 579 22.06 -26.12 14.44
CA GLY A 579 20.83 -26.77 14.88
C GLY A 579 19.82 -25.82 15.54
N ARG A 580 20.04 -24.49 15.49
CA ARG A 580 19.19 -23.49 16.14
C ARG A 580 18.77 -22.39 15.17
N PRO A 581 17.50 -21.93 15.26
CA PRO A 581 17.01 -20.81 14.47
C PRO A 581 17.69 -19.49 14.87
N LEU A 582 17.97 -18.63 13.89
CA LEU A 582 18.55 -17.30 14.11
C LEU A 582 17.48 -16.28 14.53
N TYR A 583 16.27 -16.42 13.98
CA TYR A 583 15.13 -15.56 14.22
C TYR A 583 14.08 -16.31 15.04
N THR A 584 13.55 -15.65 16.08
CA THR A 584 12.37 -16.14 16.82
C THR A 584 11.10 -15.88 16.04
N ARG A 585 10.01 -16.58 16.39
CA ARG A 585 8.68 -16.39 15.81
C ARG A 585 8.19 -14.94 15.94
N GLU A 586 8.41 -14.32 17.10
CA GLU A 586 8.04 -12.92 17.38
C GLU A 586 8.86 -11.94 16.54
N ALA A 587 10.14 -12.24 16.31
CA ALA A 587 10.98 -11.42 15.44
C ALA A 587 10.50 -11.48 13.98
N LEU A 588 10.15 -12.67 13.48
CA LEU A 588 9.61 -12.84 12.13
C LEU A 588 8.26 -12.12 11.96
N LEU A 589 7.36 -12.20 12.95
CA LEU A 589 6.08 -11.49 12.93
C LEU A 589 6.24 -9.98 12.75
N ARG A 590 7.20 -9.35 13.45
CA ARG A 590 7.48 -7.91 13.30
C ARG A 590 8.03 -7.57 11.92
N LEU A 591 8.94 -8.39 11.40
CA LEU A 591 9.53 -8.19 10.08
C LEU A 591 8.50 -8.32 8.96
N MET A 592 7.58 -9.27 9.08
CA MET A 592 6.56 -9.54 8.06
C MET A 592 5.68 -8.32 7.78
N THR A 593 5.20 -7.62 8.82
CA THR A 593 4.37 -6.42 8.65
C THR A 593 5.10 -5.35 7.84
N VAL A 594 6.37 -5.08 8.19
CA VAL A 594 7.19 -4.10 7.47
C VAL A 594 7.41 -4.56 6.02
N ILE A 595 7.79 -5.82 5.82
CA ILE A 595 8.06 -6.38 4.48
C ILE A 595 6.82 -6.28 3.59
N GLU A 596 5.63 -6.64 4.07
CA GLU A 596 4.39 -6.60 3.28
C GLU A 596 4.00 -5.18 2.88
N GLU A 597 3.95 -4.27 3.85
CA GLU A 597 3.58 -2.87 3.62
C GLU A 597 4.54 -2.21 2.65
N GLN A 598 5.85 -2.37 2.90
CA GLN A 598 6.85 -1.73 2.07
C GLN A 598 6.86 -2.33 0.67
N THR A 599 6.81 -3.66 0.51
CA THR A 599 6.77 -4.30 -0.82
C THR A 599 5.57 -3.84 -1.64
N ALA A 600 4.39 -3.67 -1.02
CA ALA A 600 3.20 -3.16 -1.70
C ALA A 600 3.43 -1.75 -2.27
N LEU A 601 4.01 -0.85 -1.49
CA LEU A 601 4.33 0.52 -1.92
C LEU A 601 5.35 0.55 -3.08
N ARG A 602 6.38 -0.31 -3.05
CA ARG A 602 7.39 -0.36 -4.14
C ARG A 602 6.74 -0.86 -5.43
N LYS A 603 5.90 -1.88 -5.35
CA LYS A 603 5.16 -2.41 -6.50
C LYS A 603 4.22 -1.37 -7.10
N GLU A 604 3.53 -0.59 -6.26
CA GLU A 604 2.68 0.50 -6.73
C GLU A 604 3.48 1.55 -7.52
N LEU A 605 4.65 1.94 -7.02
CA LEU A 605 5.57 2.84 -7.72
C LEU A 605 6.02 2.27 -9.08
N GLU A 606 6.43 1.00 -9.13
CA GLU A 606 6.83 0.34 -10.38
C GLU A 606 5.70 0.35 -11.42
N GLU A 607 4.48 -0.04 -11.01
CA GLU A 607 3.31 -0.06 -11.88
C GLU A 607 2.95 1.35 -12.35
N ARG A 608 3.03 2.35 -11.46
CA ARG A 608 2.79 3.76 -11.76
C ARG A 608 3.78 4.28 -12.81
N ARG A 609 5.08 4.06 -12.61
CA ARG A 609 6.12 4.52 -13.56
C ARG A 609 6.05 3.76 -14.88
N ARG A 610 5.80 2.46 -14.86
CA ARG A 610 5.55 1.68 -16.10
C ARG A 610 4.38 2.28 -16.88
N ARG A 611 3.25 2.55 -16.22
CA ARG A 611 2.08 3.17 -16.84
C ARG A 611 2.37 4.56 -17.41
N TYR A 612 3.09 5.39 -16.65
CA TYR A 612 3.52 6.73 -17.09
C TYR A 612 4.27 6.66 -18.42
N TRP A 613 5.29 5.80 -18.50
CA TRP A 613 6.14 5.74 -19.69
C TRP A 613 5.47 5.12 -20.90
N ILE A 614 4.57 4.13 -20.70
CA ILE A 614 3.73 3.62 -21.80
C ILE A 614 2.84 4.74 -22.34
N LEU A 615 2.18 5.51 -21.46
CA LEU A 615 1.31 6.61 -21.90
C LEU A 615 2.09 7.73 -22.58
N ARG A 616 3.27 8.09 -22.08
CA ARG A 616 4.15 9.06 -22.72
C ARG A 616 4.57 8.60 -24.13
N TYR A 617 4.97 7.33 -24.27
CA TYR A 617 5.27 6.74 -25.58
C TYR A 617 4.07 6.79 -26.53
N LEU A 618 2.87 6.46 -26.04
CA LEU A 618 1.65 6.47 -26.84
C LEU A 618 1.23 7.90 -27.25
N ALA A 619 1.49 8.90 -26.40
CA ALA A 619 1.21 10.31 -26.71
C ALA A 619 2.11 10.89 -27.82
N GLU A 620 3.29 10.31 -28.02
CA GLU A 620 4.21 10.67 -29.11
C GLU A 620 3.85 10.01 -30.45
N GLN A 621 2.91 9.05 -30.45
CA GLN A 621 2.46 8.41 -31.67
C GLN A 621 1.56 9.33 -32.51
N PRO A 622 1.50 9.12 -33.85
CA PRO A 622 0.61 9.89 -34.70
C PRO A 622 -0.85 9.82 -34.21
N PRO A 623 -1.63 10.92 -34.23
CA PRO A 623 -3.04 10.91 -33.83
C PRO A 623 -3.93 9.93 -34.63
N THR A 624 -3.46 9.51 -35.81
CA THR A 624 -4.11 8.53 -36.68
C THR A 624 -3.79 7.08 -36.31
N ALA A 625 -2.86 6.84 -35.39
CA ALA A 625 -2.50 5.50 -34.95
C ALA A 625 -3.70 4.76 -34.37
N VAL A 626 -3.77 3.46 -34.67
CA VAL A 626 -4.82 2.55 -34.21
C VAL A 626 -4.18 1.36 -33.52
N TYR A 627 -4.89 0.83 -32.54
CA TYR A 627 -4.39 -0.21 -31.65
C TYR A 627 -5.42 -1.31 -31.53
N THR A 628 -4.95 -2.55 -31.37
CA THR A 628 -5.81 -3.68 -31.02
C THR A 628 -6.01 -3.67 -29.52
N ALA A 629 -7.26 -3.79 -29.08
CA ALA A 629 -7.61 -3.91 -27.69
C ALA A 629 -8.63 -5.02 -27.46
N THR A 630 -8.55 -5.65 -26.30
CA THR A 630 -9.46 -6.72 -25.89
C THR A 630 -10.42 -6.19 -24.82
N VAL A 631 -11.72 -6.45 -24.98
CA VAL A 631 -12.74 -6.08 -23.98
C VAL A 631 -12.64 -6.98 -22.76
N ILE A 632 -12.32 -6.42 -21.60
CA ILE A 632 -12.07 -7.20 -20.37
C ILE A 632 -13.17 -7.05 -19.32
N GLU A 633 -14.02 -6.03 -19.43
CA GLU A 633 -15.13 -5.81 -18.50
C GLU A 633 -16.24 -4.97 -19.16
N LYS A 634 -17.50 -5.34 -18.93
CA LYS A 634 -18.68 -4.53 -19.31
C LYS A 634 -19.10 -3.65 -18.11
N LYS A 635 -19.30 -2.35 -18.33
CA LYS A 635 -19.83 -1.40 -17.34
C LYS A 635 -21.22 -0.90 -17.77
N ALA A 636 -21.93 -0.24 -16.87
CA ALA A 636 -23.22 0.37 -17.17
C ALA A 636 -23.07 1.52 -18.19
N GLY A 637 -24.14 1.78 -18.96
CA GLY A 637 -24.20 2.95 -19.85
C GLY A 637 -23.35 2.88 -21.11
N GLY A 638 -23.07 1.69 -21.64
CA GLY A 638 -22.26 1.53 -22.87
C GLY A 638 -20.76 1.78 -22.68
N LEU A 639 -20.30 1.72 -21.43
CA LEU A 639 -18.88 1.78 -21.09
C LEU A 639 -18.29 0.38 -20.99
N TYR A 640 -17.04 0.24 -21.42
CA TYR A 640 -16.27 -0.98 -21.35
C TYR A 640 -14.88 -0.67 -20.81
N ILE A 641 -14.28 -1.62 -20.10
CA ILE A 641 -12.84 -1.60 -19.86
C ILE A 641 -12.20 -2.48 -20.94
N ILE A 642 -11.14 -1.95 -21.55
CA ILE A 642 -10.33 -2.64 -22.55
C ILE A 642 -8.88 -2.74 -22.07
N GLU A 643 -8.17 -3.77 -22.51
CA GLU A 643 -6.71 -3.89 -22.40
C GLU A 643 -6.11 -3.74 -23.80
N LEU A 644 -5.11 -2.87 -23.98
CA LEU A 644 -4.36 -2.79 -25.26
C LEU A 644 -3.44 -4.00 -25.39
N ASP A 645 -3.57 -4.77 -26.47
CA ASP A 645 -2.94 -6.11 -26.58
C ASP A 645 -1.40 -6.07 -26.49
N ASP A 646 -0.75 -5.06 -27.10
CA ASP A 646 0.71 -4.95 -27.16
C ASP A 646 1.33 -4.27 -25.93
N TYR A 647 0.51 -3.51 -25.19
CA TYR A 647 0.97 -2.68 -24.07
C TYR A 647 0.45 -3.18 -22.72
N LEU A 648 -0.50 -4.12 -22.73
CA LEU A 648 -1.19 -4.65 -21.57
C LEU A 648 -1.72 -3.55 -20.64
N LEU A 649 -2.15 -2.46 -21.27
CA LEU A 649 -2.54 -1.21 -20.65
C LEU A 649 -4.06 -1.10 -20.64
N GLU A 650 -4.64 -0.93 -19.46
CA GLU A 650 -6.09 -0.78 -19.32
C GLU A 650 -6.56 0.66 -19.55
N GLY A 651 -7.72 0.78 -20.18
CA GLY A 651 -8.42 2.05 -20.41
C GLY A 651 -9.92 1.89 -20.60
N VAL A 652 -10.60 3.03 -20.69
CA VAL A 652 -12.06 3.09 -20.82
C VAL A 652 -12.45 3.32 -22.27
N LEU A 653 -13.34 2.47 -22.77
CA LEU A 653 -13.97 2.56 -24.08
C LEU A 653 -15.45 2.93 -23.93
N SER A 654 -15.90 3.95 -24.67
CA SER A 654 -17.32 4.28 -24.80
C SER A 654 -17.81 3.77 -26.16
N TYR A 655 -18.74 2.82 -26.15
CA TYR A 655 -19.31 2.24 -27.36
C TYR A 655 -20.82 2.00 -27.20
N PRO A 656 -21.68 2.57 -28.07
CA PRO A 656 -23.13 2.48 -27.91
C PRO A 656 -23.71 1.08 -28.19
N GLY A 657 -22.97 0.22 -28.90
CA GLY A 657 -23.40 -1.15 -29.17
C GLY A 657 -23.03 -2.13 -28.05
N THR A 658 -23.31 -3.42 -28.28
CA THR A 658 -22.92 -4.51 -27.39
C THR A 658 -21.62 -5.13 -27.86
N LEU A 659 -20.62 -5.17 -26.98
CA LEU A 659 -19.39 -5.94 -27.20
C LEU A 659 -19.34 -7.10 -26.21
N ASP A 660 -18.83 -8.24 -26.64
CA ASP A 660 -18.60 -9.39 -25.78
C ASP A 660 -17.28 -9.32 -25.04
N LEU A 661 -17.20 -10.03 -23.90
CA LEU A 661 -15.93 -10.18 -23.19
C LEU A 661 -14.96 -10.96 -24.08
N ASP A 662 -13.68 -10.59 -24.00
CA ASP A 662 -12.60 -11.04 -24.88
C ASP A 662 -12.77 -10.68 -26.37
N ALA A 663 -13.78 -9.88 -26.75
CA ALA A 663 -13.88 -9.39 -28.12
C ALA A 663 -12.70 -8.45 -28.43
N LYS A 664 -12.05 -8.67 -29.57
CA LYS A 664 -11.01 -7.79 -30.09
C LYS A 664 -11.65 -6.63 -30.85
N VAL A 665 -11.20 -5.42 -30.54
CA VAL A 665 -11.64 -4.18 -31.17
C VAL A 665 -10.45 -3.35 -31.59
N THR A 666 -10.57 -2.67 -32.73
CA THR A 666 -9.60 -1.68 -33.17
C THR A 666 -9.99 -0.33 -32.61
N VAL A 667 -9.09 0.32 -31.89
CA VAL A 667 -9.35 1.59 -31.21
C VAL A 667 -8.34 2.66 -31.57
N ARG A 668 -8.80 3.91 -31.56
CA ARG A 668 -7.95 5.11 -31.48
C ARG A 668 -7.93 5.60 -30.05
N LEU A 669 -6.77 6.05 -29.59
CA LEU A 669 -6.62 6.65 -28.26
C LEU A 669 -6.87 8.15 -28.33
N LEU A 670 -7.57 8.69 -27.34
CA LEU A 670 -7.97 10.09 -27.21
C LEU A 670 -7.55 10.61 -25.84
N ASN A 671 -7.18 11.89 -25.76
CA ASN A 671 -6.86 12.59 -24.52
C ASN A 671 -5.88 11.79 -23.63
N ILE A 672 -4.77 11.34 -24.19
CA ILE A 672 -3.73 10.64 -23.43
C ILE A 672 -3.11 11.66 -22.46
N ASP A 673 -3.32 11.44 -21.17
CA ASP A 673 -2.73 12.22 -20.09
C ASP A 673 -1.83 11.31 -19.27
N TRP A 674 -0.53 11.35 -19.56
CA TRP A 674 0.47 10.53 -18.85
C TRP A 674 0.78 11.05 -17.46
N GLN A 675 0.42 12.30 -17.11
CA GLN A 675 0.58 12.83 -15.75
C GLN A 675 -0.54 12.32 -14.83
N ARG A 676 -1.77 12.27 -15.35
CA ARG A 676 -2.94 11.70 -14.65
C ARG A 676 -3.16 10.22 -14.94
N LEU A 677 -2.20 9.58 -15.62
CA LEU A 677 -2.16 8.16 -15.91
C LEU A 677 -3.44 7.62 -16.56
N ASN A 678 -4.06 8.37 -17.47
CA ASN A 678 -5.31 7.97 -18.11
C ASN A 678 -5.35 8.31 -19.60
N TYR A 679 -6.26 7.65 -20.29
CA TYR A 679 -6.62 7.91 -21.67
C TYR A 679 -8.06 7.45 -21.90
N LYS A 680 -8.67 7.91 -22.99
CA LYS A 680 -9.94 7.39 -23.50
C LYS A 680 -9.71 6.65 -24.81
N ALA A 681 -10.55 5.66 -25.10
CA ALA A 681 -10.52 4.95 -26.37
C ALA A 681 -11.82 5.12 -27.13
N GLN A 682 -11.73 5.09 -28.46
CA GLN A 682 -12.87 5.08 -29.38
C GLN A 682 -12.66 4.00 -30.44
N VAL A 683 -13.71 3.22 -30.73
CA VAL A 683 -13.68 2.21 -31.80
C VAL A 683 -13.49 2.90 -33.16
N VAL A 684 -12.60 2.36 -33.97
CA VAL A 684 -12.45 2.74 -35.38
C VAL A 684 -13.33 1.82 -36.22
N SER A 685 -14.29 2.41 -36.92
CA SER A 685 -15.23 1.72 -37.82
C SER A 685 -14.54 1.11 -39.04
#